data_AF-A0AAD1GL15-F1
#
_entry.id   AF-A0AAD1GL15-F1
#
_cell.length_a   1.000
_cell.length_b   1.000
_cell.length_c   1.000
_cell.angle_alpha   90.00
_cell.angle_beta   90.00
_cell.angle_gamma   90.00
#
_symmetry.space_group_name_H-M   'P 1'
#
loop_
_entity.id
_entity.type
_entity.pdbx_description
1 polymer ?
#
loop_
_entity_poly.entity_id
_entity_poly.type
_entity_poly.pdbx_seq_one_letter_code
_entity_poly.pdbx_strand_id
1 'polypeptide(L)'
;MTLLHVKDLQVRFAAPGSGPFGINRQWVKAVNGVSLSLATGEVLGLVGESGSGKSTLGRAILRLTEVSAGQILFDGVDMAQGKRIDIERLRHETAMIFQDPYTALNPRMSIGDTLAEVLRVRCAIPAPLIRQRVDELLNLVGLRPELAHRKPGSLSGGQCQRVGIARALAIEPRLIIADECVAALDVSIQGQIINLLLELRQRMNLAILFIAHDLAIVRRLCDRVAVMYLGEIVEQGPTEAVFSSPRHPYTVALIQSIPHIDPTRPLLSEPLPGEPPSPLNLPSGCAFHPRCRYAQPICAKTPPPAMTSMDIVIAVCSESHCSKKHSSIGSLTMRSKHLKLLTAATLTVCTLAAGVAQAAGVLTIGCREESTTFDPIKSAQNRDNWVFSNVYDVLVRVDNTGTKLVPGLAESWQVSDDGLTYTFKLRSAKFSDGSPITASDAAFSLLRIRDNKGSLWSDSYKIIDKAQAPDPQTLVVTLTSPSVPFLAQLALPNVSILSQKAMEKMGEEAYAQDPVASGAFIVKEWLRGDRVVLEKNPNFWQADKVSLDGVEWISIPDDNTRMLKVQAGELDSAIFVPFSRVETLKKDPNLVVHMDPSTREDHLLINHAHGLLGKPEVRQALDLAINKKSLVDTVTFGHGQVAYSYIPKGALYHNADNLQRPYDPEKAKKMLADAGASGLKLNYVVNAGNEADEQIAVLVQQQLAAVGVTATLQKVDPTQSWQMLIDGDYDLSVMYWTNDILDPDQKTTFVLGHDTNMNYMTRYKNDKVKDLVAAARVEVDPTKRKQMYTDLQVIAKQDVNWIDLYYSPYINISRKNIEHFQQNPLGRFSLEETVKR
;
A
#
# COMPACT_ATOMS: atom_id res chain seq x y z
N MET A 1 0.52 -7.34 43.06
CA MET A 1 0.14 -5.99 43.55
C MET A 1 -0.31 -5.16 42.37
N THR A 2 -1.39 -4.38 42.53
CA THR A 2 -1.94 -3.52 41.47
C THR A 2 -1.03 -2.32 41.24
N LEU A 3 -0.52 -2.16 40.01
CA LEU A 3 0.35 -1.04 39.64
C LEU A 3 -0.47 0.17 39.16
N LEU A 4 -1.48 -0.08 38.33
CA LEU A 4 -2.36 0.95 37.78
C LEU A 4 -3.81 0.60 38.12
N HIS A 5 -4.55 1.59 38.61
CA HIS A 5 -5.99 1.50 38.85
C HIS A 5 -6.68 2.75 38.32
N VAL A 6 -7.47 2.59 37.26
CA VAL A 6 -8.27 3.64 36.64
C VAL A 6 -9.71 3.52 37.16
N LYS A 7 -10.30 4.63 37.62
CA LYS A 7 -11.68 4.67 38.17
C LYS A 7 -12.51 5.72 37.46
N ASP A 8 -13.58 5.28 36.83
CA ASP A 8 -14.63 6.09 36.20
C ASP A 8 -14.07 7.23 35.33
N LEU A 9 -13.00 6.92 34.58
CA LEU A 9 -12.25 7.91 33.82
C LEU A 9 -13.10 8.44 32.67
N GLN A 10 -13.10 9.77 32.51
CA GLN A 10 -13.80 10.45 31.42
C GLN A 10 -12.86 11.39 30.69
N VAL A 11 -12.96 11.40 29.37
CA VAL A 11 -12.25 12.32 28.48
C VAL A 11 -13.24 12.87 27.47
N ARG A 12 -13.34 14.20 27.42
CA ARG A 12 -14.23 14.92 26.52
C ARG A 12 -13.45 15.92 25.69
N PHE A 13 -13.77 16.00 24.40
CA PHE A 13 -13.24 17.02 23.50
C PHE A 13 -14.36 17.98 23.08
N ALA A 14 -14.03 19.26 22.98
CA ALA A 14 -14.96 20.25 22.46
C ALA A 14 -15.18 19.99 20.96
N ALA A 15 -16.44 19.97 20.53
CA ALA A 15 -16.83 19.90 19.13
C ALA A 15 -17.47 21.24 18.70
N PRO A 16 -17.37 21.61 17.41
CA PRO A 16 -18.05 22.80 16.89
C PRO A 16 -19.53 22.77 17.24
N GLY A 17 -20.04 23.86 17.81
CA GLY A 17 -21.41 23.93 18.27
C GLY A 17 -22.44 24.01 17.15
N SER A 18 -23.66 23.56 17.40
CA SER A 18 -24.79 23.75 16.48
C SER A 18 -25.50 25.08 16.76
N GLY A 19 -25.76 25.88 15.70
CA GLY A 19 -26.48 27.16 15.76
C GLY A 19 -25.68 28.36 15.20
N PRO A 20 -26.35 29.50 14.90
CA PRO A 20 -25.65 30.70 14.45
C PRO A 20 -24.68 31.18 15.54
N PHE A 21 -23.44 31.49 15.15
CA PHE A 21 -22.34 31.89 16.04
C PHE A 21 -21.76 30.81 16.99
N GLY A 22 -22.10 29.52 16.84
CA GLY A 22 -21.44 28.43 17.58
C GLY A 22 -21.75 28.40 19.10
N ILE A 23 -22.90 28.93 19.50
CA ILE A 23 -23.25 29.21 20.91
C ILE A 23 -23.47 27.93 21.74
N ASN A 24 -23.92 26.81 21.14
CA ASN A 24 -24.09 25.53 21.83
C ASN A 24 -22.89 24.61 21.66
N ARG A 25 -21.88 24.73 22.53
CA ARG A 25 -20.72 23.82 22.56
C ARG A 25 -21.18 22.36 22.69
N GLN A 26 -20.87 21.54 21.69
CA GLN A 26 -21.06 20.09 21.76
C GLN A 26 -19.79 19.44 22.31
N TRP A 27 -19.92 18.24 22.89
CA TRP A 27 -18.81 17.51 23.49
C TRP A 27 -18.77 16.08 22.95
N VAL A 28 -17.62 15.68 22.40
CA VAL A 28 -17.34 14.27 22.09
C VAL A 28 -16.89 13.58 23.37
N LYS A 29 -17.61 12.56 23.82
CA LYS A 29 -17.19 11.72 24.94
C LYS A 29 -16.34 10.57 24.43
N ALA A 30 -15.03 10.77 24.35
CA ALA A 30 -14.10 9.77 23.82
C ALA A 30 -13.81 8.63 24.82
N VAL A 31 -13.88 8.93 26.12
CA VAL A 31 -13.84 7.95 27.22
C VAL A 31 -14.97 8.31 28.18
N ASN A 32 -15.82 7.35 28.52
CA ASN A 32 -17.09 7.58 29.21
C ASN A 32 -17.25 6.68 30.45
N GLY A 33 -16.43 6.90 31.47
CA GLY A 33 -16.54 6.18 32.75
C GLY A 33 -15.79 4.84 32.75
N VAL A 34 -14.61 4.81 32.15
CA VAL A 34 -13.80 3.58 32.09
C VAL A 34 -13.14 3.30 33.44
N SER A 35 -13.33 2.07 33.93
CA SER A 35 -12.68 1.53 35.12
C SER A 35 -11.91 0.26 34.77
N LEU A 36 -10.61 0.22 35.06
CA LEU A 36 -9.75 -0.95 34.82
C LEU A 36 -8.59 -1.01 35.82
N SER A 37 -8.00 -2.18 35.99
CA SER A 37 -6.83 -2.40 36.85
C SER A 37 -5.78 -3.25 36.14
N LEU A 38 -4.51 -2.95 36.40
CA LEU A 38 -3.36 -3.64 35.84
C LEU A 38 -2.31 -3.86 36.94
N ALA A 39 -1.93 -5.11 37.17
CA ALA A 39 -0.93 -5.53 38.13
C ALA A 39 0.50 -5.42 37.56
N THR A 40 1.49 -5.41 38.45
CA THR A 40 2.90 -5.51 38.05
C THR A 40 3.15 -6.84 37.32
N GLY A 41 3.87 -6.79 36.19
CA GLY A 41 4.18 -7.97 35.39
C GLY A 41 3.00 -8.55 34.61
N GLU A 42 1.81 -7.91 34.63
CA GLU A 42 0.62 -8.31 33.87
C GLU A 42 0.60 -7.66 32.49
N VAL A 43 0.03 -8.36 31.51
CA VAL A 43 -0.34 -7.82 30.20
C VAL A 43 -1.86 -7.77 30.08
N LEU A 44 -2.42 -6.56 30.03
CA LEU A 44 -3.85 -6.33 29.80
C LEU A 44 -4.07 -5.91 28.35
N GLY A 45 -4.83 -6.68 27.60
CA GLY A 45 -5.27 -6.34 26.25
C GLY A 45 -6.44 -5.36 26.28
N LEU A 46 -6.40 -4.29 25.48
CA LEU A 46 -7.52 -3.38 25.26
C LEU A 46 -7.94 -3.44 23.79
N VAL A 47 -9.15 -3.93 23.53
CA VAL A 47 -9.64 -4.26 22.17
C VAL A 47 -10.97 -3.58 21.86
N GLY A 48 -11.25 -3.39 20.58
CA GLY A 48 -12.50 -2.80 20.09
C GLY A 48 -12.35 -2.21 18.69
N GLU A 49 -13.47 -1.91 18.04
CA GLU A 49 -13.53 -1.28 16.71
C GLU A 49 -12.75 0.06 16.69
N SER A 50 -12.32 0.49 15.50
CA SER A 50 -11.68 1.80 15.34
C SER A 50 -12.60 2.92 15.83
N GLY A 51 -12.03 3.93 16.49
CA GLY A 51 -12.81 5.04 17.07
C GLY A 51 -13.48 4.74 18.42
N SER A 52 -13.30 3.55 19.01
CA SER A 52 -13.92 3.22 20.32
C SER A 52 -13.32 3.94 21.53
N GLY A 53 -12.19 4.63 21.39
CA GLY A 53 -11.54 5.44 22.44
C GLY A 53 -10.26 4.86 23.06
N LYS A 54 -9.74 3.73 22.55
CA LYS A 54 -8.59 3.00 23.12
C LYS A 54 -7.31 3.84 23.25
N SER A 55 -6.85 4.45 22.15
CA SER A 55 -5.64 5.30 22.14
C SER A 55 -5.83 6.55 22.99
N THR A 56 -7.05 7.12 23.04
CA THR A 56 -7.40 8.24 23.92
C THR A 56 -7.27 7.85 25.38
N LEU A 57 -7.75 6.67 25.78
CA LEU A 57 -7.62 6.14 27.13
C LEU A 57 -6.14 5.96 27.51
N GLY A 58 -5.34 5.36 26.62
CA GLY A 58 -3.89 5.20 26.84
C GLY A 58 -3.18 6.54 27.08
N ARG A 59 -3.42 7.53 26.21
CA ARG A 59 -2.85 8.88 26.35
C ARG A 59 -3.33 9.60 27.62
N ALA A 60 -4.58 9.38 28.04
CA ALA A 60 -5.12 9.95 29.26
C ALA A 60 -4.46 9.36 30.53
N ILE A 61 -4.22 8.04 30.55
CA ILE A 61 -3.51 7.35 31.65
C ILE A 61 -2.12 7.98 31.88
N LEU A 62 -1.40 8.31 30.80
CA LEU A 62 -0.06 8.92 30.87
C LEU A 62 -0.09 10.44 31.03
N ARG A 63 -1.27 11.05 31.21
CA ARG A 63 -1.45 12.51 31.30
C ARG A 63 -0.84 13.25 30.10
N LEU A 64 -0.98 12.66 28.91
CA LEU A 64 -0.72 13.29 27.61
C LEU A 64 -1.99 13.96 27.04
N THR A 65 -3.16 13.51 27.49
CA THR A 65 -4.46 14.12 27.22
C THR A 65 -5.09 14.57 28.53
N GLU A 66 -5.84 15.68 28.51
CA GLU A 66 -6.56 16.19 29.68
C GLU A 66 -7.72 15.25 30.07
N VAL A 67 -7.84 14.99 31.38
CA VAL A 67 -8.88 14.14 31.96
C VAL A 67 -10.02 15.05 32.41
N SER A 68 -11.25 14.73 32.00
CA SER A 68 -12.44 15.52 32.35
C SER A 68 -13.04 15.12 33.71
N ALA A 69 -12.96 13.84 34.08
CA ALA A 69 -13.39 13.32 35.38
C ALA A 69 -12.78 11.93 35.65
N GLY A 70 -12.92 11.43 36.89
CA GLY A 70 -12.40 10.13 37.32
C GLY A 70 -11.00 10.22 37.95
N GLN A 71 -10.42 9.06 38.25
CA GLN A 71 -9.13 8.94 38.95
C GLN A 71 -8.19 7.99 38.21
N ILE A 72 -6.89 8.29 38.26
CA ILE A 72 -5.82 7.44 37.74
C ILE A 72 -4.85 7.19 38.89
N LEU A 73 -4.96 6.05 39.56
CA LEU A 73 -4.04 5.68 40.65
C LEU A 73 -2.87 4.90 40.06
N PHE A 74 -1.65 5.44 40.16
CA PHE A 74 -0.42 4.73 39.81
C PHE A 74 0.38 4.49 41.09
N ASP A 75 0.59 3.22 41.44
CA ASP A 75 1.28 2.79 42.66
C ASP A 75 0.63 3.39 43.93
N GLY A 76 -0.70 3.48 43.93
CA GLY A 76 -1.52 4.05 45.01
C GLY A 76 -1.63 5.58 45.03
N VAL A 77 -0.92 6.30 44.15
CA VAL A 77 -0.94 7.77 44.08
C VAL A 77 -1.85 8.25 42.96
N ASP A 78 -2.75 9.20 43.25
CA ASP A 78 -3.67 9.76 42.27
C ASP A 78 -2.98 10.74 41.32
N MET A 79 -2.82 10.31 40.07
CA MET A 79 -2.25 11.07 38.96
C MET A 79 -3.27 11.94 38.25
N ALA A 80 -4.58 11.77 38.47
CA ALA A 80 -5.60 12.66 37.91
C ALA A 80 -5.62 14.02 38.63
N GLN A 81 -5.31 14.03 39.92
CA GLN A 81 -5.18 15.25 40.75
C GLN A 81 -3.75 15.49 41.27
N GLY A 82 -2.78 14.70 40.81
CA GLY A 82 -1.40 14.74 41.27
C GLY A 82 -0.73 16.10 41.08
N LYS A 83 0.18 16.43 42.00
CA LYS A 83 1.02 17.63 41.87
C LYS A 83 2.00 17.43 40.73
N ARG A 84 2.65 18.51 40.28
CA ARG A 84 3.66 18.45 39.21
C ARG A 84 4.72 17.36 39.44
N ILE A 85 5.15 17.16 40.69
CA ILE A 85 6.12 16.13 41.07
C ILE A 85 5.61 14.69 40.85
N ASP A 86 4.31 14.45 41.09
CA ASP A 86 3.68 13.14 40.88
C ASP A 86 3.56 12.84 39.38
N ILE A 87 3.23 13.85 38.58
CA ILE A 87 3.18 13.75 37.11
C ILE A 87 4.58 13.55 36.51
N GLU A 88 5.59 14.23 37.06
CA GLU A 88 6.99 14.01 36.68
C GLU A 88 7.39 12.57 37.01
N ARG A 89 7.12 12.08 38.22
CA ARG A 89 7.33 10.68 38.61
C ARG A 89 6.66 9.70 37.65
N LEU A 90 5.38 9.90 37.33
CA LEU A 90 4.65 9.08 36.35
C LEU A 90 5.40 9.02 35.01
N ARG A 91 5.86 10.16 34.50
CA ARG A 91 6.58 10.26 33.22
C ARG A 91 8.00 9.68 33.25
N HIS A 92 8.55 9.40 34.43
CA HIS A 92 9.82 8.68 34.60
C HIS A 92 9.61 7.17 34.72
N GLU A 93 8.51 6.72 35.30
CA GLU A 93 8.21 5.30 35.52
C GLU A 93 7.31 4.69 34.44
N THR A 94 6.89 5.45 33.42
CA THR A 94 5.98 4.98 32.37
C THR A 94 6.38 5.45 30.98
N ALA A 95 6.10 4.62 29.97
CA ALA A 95 6.41 4.93 28.58
C ALA A 95 5.26 4.53 27.64
N MET A 96 5.21 5.17 26.47
CA MET A 96 4.30 4.84 25.38
C MET A 96 5.09 4.35 24.16
N ILE A 97 4.63 3.27 23.56
CA ILE A 97 5.03 2.84 22.22
C ILE A 97 3.88 3.22 21.29
N PHE A 98 4.17 4.07 20.30
CA PHE A 98 3.17 4.59 19.37
C PHE A 98 2.88 3.61 18.23
N GLN A 99 1.72 3.79 17.60
CA GLN A 99 1.18 2.95 16.52
C GLN A 99 2.07 2.92 15.28
N ASP A 100 2.60 4.08 14.89
CA ASP A 100 3.45 4.21 13.71
C ASP A 100 4.92 4.37 14.15
N PRO A 101 5.79 3.41 13.81
CA PRO A 101 7.20 3.44 14.18
C PRO A 101 7.96 4.60 13.56
N TYR A 102 7.54 5.07 12.38
CA TYR A 102 8.30 6.03 11.58
C TYR A 102 7.99 7.45 12.01
N THR A 103 6.71 7.82 12.12
CA THR A 103 6.31 9.14 12.63
C THR A 103 6.66 9.33 14.11
N ALA A 104 6.84 8.25 14.86
CA ALA A 104 7.36 8.31 16.22
C ALA A 104 8.84 8.72 16.29
N LEU A 105 9.62 8.65 15.21
CA LEU A 105 11.05 9.00 15.17
C LEU A 105 11.27 10.30 14.40
N ASN A 106 12.25 11.10 14.82
CA ASN A 106 12.62 12.31 14.09
C ASN A 106 13.52 11.93 12.89
N PRO A 107 13.08 12.13 11.63
CA PRO A 107 13.84 11.69 10.45
C PRO A 107 15.18 12.43 10.28
N ARG A 108 15.37 13.56 10.97
CA ARG A 108 16.62 14.33 10.92
C ARG A 108 17.67 13.83 11.91
N MET A 109 17.26 13.08 12.94
CA MET A 109 18.14 12.55 13.98
C MET A 109 18.63 11.16 13.61
N SER A 110 19.84 10.81 14.05
CA SER A 110 20.28 9.42 14.00
C SER A 110 19.50 8.58 15.03
N ILE A 111 19.51 7.27 14.87
CA ILE A 111 18.92 6.34 15.84
C ILE A 111 19.59 6.52 17.21
N GLY A 112 20.92 6.63 17.24
CA GLY A 112 21.67 6.85 18.45
C GLY A 112 21.32 8.19 19.11
N ASP A 113 21.16 9.26 18.33
CA ASP A 113 20.73 10.56 18.86
C ASP A 113 19.31 10.52 19.44
N THR A 114 18.41 9.78 18.80
CA THR A 114 17.02 9.63 19.26
C THR A 114 16.95 8.92 20.61
N LEU A 115 17.76 7.86 20.79
CA LEU A 115 17.85 7.15 22.06
C LEU A 115 18.59 7.99 23.12
N ALA A 116 19.66 8.67 22.72
CA ALA A 116 20.43 9.55 23.60
C ALA A 116 19.63 10.76 24.09
N GLU A 117 18.74 11.32 23.27
CA GLU A 117 17.89 12.46 23.64
C GLU A 117 17.07 12.16 24.89
N VAL A 118 16.40 11.00 24.93
CA VAL A 118 15.59 10.60 26.09
C VAL A 118 16.45 10.50 27.35
N LEU A 119 17.63 9.88 27.24
CA LEU A 119 18.58 9.73 28.34
C LEU A 119 19.09 11.09 28.87
N ARG A 120 19.34 12.05 27.97
CA ARG A 120 19.76 13.43 28.32
C ARG A 120 18.64 14.23 28.97
N VAL A 121 17.47 14.28 28.33
CA VAL A 121 16.33 15.09 28.78
C VAL A 121 15.84 14.62 30.15
N ARG A 122 15.93 13.31 30.41
CA ARG A 122 15.50 12.71 31.68
C ARG A 122 16.60 12.62 32.73
N CYS A 123 17.82 13.07 32.41
CA CYS A 123 19.00 12.92 33.26
C CYS A 123 19.15 11.49 33.82
N ALA A 124 18.78 10.49 33.03
CA ALA A 124 18.68 9.10 33.49
C ALA A 124 20.05 8.52 33.86
N ILE A 125 21.10 8.97 33.18
CA ILE A 125 22.50 8.57 33.41
C ILE A 125 23.47 9.73 33.12
N PRO A 126 24.69 9.72 33.69
CA PRO A 126 25.74 10.69 33.37
C PRO A 126 26.08 10.72 31.87
N ALA A 127 26.34 11.92 31.33
CA ALA A 127 26.62 12.14 29.91
C ALA A 127 27.70 11.23 29.29
N PRO A 128 28.83 10.90 29.98
CA PRO A 128 29.85 10.00 29.42
C PRO A 128 29.36 8.57 29.17
N LEU A 129 28.31 8.13 29.86
CA LEU A 129 27.79 6.75 29.76
C LEU A 129 26.69 6.59 28.71
N ILE A 130 26.20 7.69 28.12
CA ILE A 130 25.04 7.67 27.22
C ILE A 130 25.28 6.80 25.99
N ARG A 131 26.46 6.86 25.39
CA ARG A 131 26.77 6.07 24.20
C ARG A 131 26.71 4.57 24.48
N GLN A 132 27.33 4.13 25.58
CA GLN A 132 27.28 2.73 25.99
C GLN A 132 25.84 2.28 26.23
N ARG A 133 25.03 3.10 26.89
CA ARG A 133 23.62 2.78 27.13
C ARG A 133 22.81 2.68 25.84
N VAL A 134 23.07 3.52 24.85
CA VAL A 134 22.45 3.42 23.52
C VAL A 134 22.75 2.06 22.88
N ASP A 135 24.00 1.60 22.95
CA ASP A 135 24.40 0.30 22.40
C ASP A 135 23.70 -0.86 23.14
N GLU A 136 23.59 -0.79 24.46
CA GLU A 136 22.83 -1.74 25.28
C GLU A 136 21.34 -1.79 24.88
N LEU A 137 20.71 -0.62 24.70
CA LEU A 137 19.30 -0.53 24.32
C LEU A 137 19.04 -1.12 22.93
N LEU A 138 19.93 -0.89 21.97
CA LEU A 138 19.84 -1.49 20.64
C LEU A 138 19.95 -3.02 20.71
N ASN A 139 20.94 -3.54 21.44
CA ASN A 139 21.11 -4.98 21.63
C ASN A 139 19.88 -5.63 22.28
N LEU A 140 19.31 -4.96 23.28
CA LEU A 140 18.16 -5.44 24.04
C LEU A 140 16.90 -5.60 23.18
N VAL A 141 16.78 -4.82 22.09
CA VAL A 141 15.71 -4.97 21.09
C VAL A 141 16.13 -5.78 19.86
N GLY A 142 17.27 -6.47 19.91
CA GLY A 142 17.78 -7.30 18.82
C GLY A 142 18.32 -6.51 17.61
N LEU A 143 18.73 -5.26 17.82
CA LEU A 143 19.39 -4.42 16.82
C LEU A 143 20.88 -4.33 17.12
N ARG A 144 21.71 -4.32 16.06
CA ARG A 144 23.15 -4.18 16.23
C ARG A 144 23.53 -2.72 16.53
N PRO A 145 24.50 -2.44 17.42
CA PRO A 145 24.89 -1.09 17.80
C PRO A 145 25.32 -0.18 16.64
N GLU A 146 25.84 -0.74 15.54
CA GLU A 146 26.28 0.06 14.37
C GLU A 146 25.11 0.83 13.72
N LEU A 147 23.87 0.40 13.95
CA LEU A 147 22.68 1.10 13.50
C LEU A 147 22.47 2.45 14.21
N ALA A 148 23.17 2.72 15.33
CA ALA A 148 23.10 4.00 16.02
C ALA A 148 23.43 5.19 15.10
N HIS A 149 24.31 5.01 14.11
CA HIS A 149 24.70 6.08 13.17
C HIS A 149 23.72 6.25 12.00
N ARG A 150 22.76 5.34 11.83
CA ARG A 150 21.76 5.38 10.76
C ARG A 150 20.62 6.33 11.11
N LYS A 151 19.82 6.71 10.11
CA LYS A 151 18.61 7.53 10.27
C LYS A 151 17.37 6.66 10.03
N PRO A 152 16.19 6.99 10.60
CA PRO A 152 14.98 6.19 10.47
C PRO A 152 14.66 5.72 9.04
N GLY A 153 14.85 6.57 8.03
CA GLY A 153 14.61 6.23 6.61
C GLY A 153 15.55 5.21 5.97
N SER A 154 16.52 4.70 6.73
CA SER A 154 17.40 3.60 6.29
C SER A 154 17.14 2.30 7.04
N LEU A 155 16.10 2.24 7.88
CA LEU A 155 15.70 1.06 8.64
C LEU A 155 14.32 0.58 8.16
N SER A 156 14.07 -0.73 8.24
CA SER A 156 12.74 -1.29 7.94
C SER A 156 11.72 -0.87 9.00
N GLY A 157 10.42 -0.96 8.70
CA GLY A 157 9.35 -0.65 9.68
C GLY A 157 9.49 -1.43 11.00
N GLY A 158 9.86 -2.72 10.93
CA GLY A 158 10.13 -3.54 12.11
C GLY A 158 11.38 -3.10 12.89
N GLN A 159 12.43 -2.65 12.21
CA GLN A 159 13.60 -2.08 12.87
C GLN A 159 13.28 -0.72 13.51
N CYS A 160 12.55 0.15 12.83
CA CYS A 160 12.03 1.40 13.40
C CYS A 160 11.14 1.14 14.62
N GLN A 161 10.30 0.09 14.60
CA GLN A 161 9.52 -0.31 15.75
C GLN A 161 10.40 -0.75 16.92
N ARG A 162 11.43 -1.56 16.66
CA ARG A 162 12.42 -1.95 17.67
C ARG A 162 13.13 -0.74 18.26
N VAL A 163 13.48 0.26 17.46
CA VAL A 163 14.01 1.54 17.97
C VAL A 163 12.98 2.27 18.84
N GLY A 164 11.70 2.31 18.44
CA GLY A 164 10.62 2.86 19.25
C GLY A 164 10.48 2.18 20.61
N ILE A 165 10.60 0.84 20.64
CA ILE A 165 10.63 0.03 21.87
C ILE A 165 11.87 0.37 22.70
N ALA A 166 13.06 0.41 22.09
CA ALA A 166 14.31 0.79 22.77
C ALA A 166 14.21 2.18 23.40
N ARG A 167 13.57 3.13 22.70
CA ARG A 167 13.33 4.48 23.21
C ARG A 167 12.41 4.47 24.43
N ALA A 168 11.35 3.67 24.41
CA ALA A 168 10.47 3.50 25.56
C ALA A 168 11.20 2.88 26.77
N LEU A 169 12.14 1.96 26.52
CA LEU A 169 12.93 1.27 27.55
C LEU A 169 14.10 2.10 28.08
N ALA A 170 14.46 3.20 27.41
CA ALA A 170 15.57 4.05 27.81
C ALA A 170 15.46 4.60 29.24
N ILE A 171 14.23 4.75 29.75
CA ILE A 171 13.93 5.22 31.10
C ILE A 171 13.63 4.11 32.11
N GLU A 172 13.81 2.84 31.74
CA GLU A 172 13.50 1.66 32.58
C GLU A 172 12.08 1.74 33.20
N PRO A 173 11.03 1.81 32.36
CA PRO A 173 9.67 2.02 32.85
C PRO A 173 9.18 0.82 33.67
N ARG A 174 8.20 1.03 34.56
CA ARG A 174 7.41 -0.03 35.22
C ARG A 174 6.15 -0.39 34.42
N LEU A 175 5.64 0.57 33.64
CA LEU A 175 4.45 0.42 32.79
C LEU A 175 4.71 0.89 31.36
N ILE A 176 4.33 0.08 30.39
CA ILE A 176 4.31 0.42 28.98
C ILE A 176 2.88 0.42 28.45
N ILE A 177 2.49 1.48 27.76
CA ILE A 177 1.29 1.49 26.91
C ILE A 177 1.73 1.25 25.47
N ALA A 178 1.36 0.10 24.92
CA ALA A 178 1.65 -0.30 23.56
C ALA A 178 0.41 -0.03 22.69
N ASP A 179 0.39 1.13 22.02
CA ASP A 179 -0.76 1.61 21.26
C ASP A 179 -0.70 1.12 19.81
N GLU A 180 -1.36 0.00 19.50
CA GLU A 180 -1.38 -0.60 18.16
C GLU A 180 0.01 -0.76 17.53
N CYS A 181 1.02 -0.99 18.36
CA CYS A 181 2.45 -0.95 17.99
C CYS A 181 2.91 -2.09 17.07
N VAL A 182 1.99 -2.92 16.60
CA VAL A 182 2.19 -4.01 15.64
C VAL A 182 1.27 -3.88 14.43
N ALA A 183 0.30 -2.97 14.45
CA ALA A 183 -0.75 -2.86 13.42
C ALA A 183 -0.20 -2.50 12.04
N ALA A 184 0.84 -1.68 11.97
CA ALA A 184 1.48 -1.25 10.73
C ALA A 184 2.59 -2.22 10.24
N LEU A 185 2.75 -3.38 10.89
CA LEU A 185 3.83 -4.33 10.61
C LEU A 185 3.27 -5.60 9.97
N ASP A 186 4.06 -6.24 9.10
CA ASP A 186 3.75 -7.57 8.55
C ASP A 186 3.61 -8.63 9.65
N VAL A 187 2.72 -9.62 9.47
CA VAL A 187 2.40 -10.68 10.45
C VAL A 187 3.65 -11.40 10.98
N SER A 188 4.67 -11.61 10.16
CA SER A 188 5.94 -12.22 10.60
C SER A 188 6.71 -11.32 11.57
N ILE A 189 6.79 -10.02 11.27
CA ILE A 189 7.42 -9.00 12.12
C ILE A 189 6.59 -8.75 13.38
N GLN A 190 5.25 -8.73 13.28
CA GLN A 190 4.36 -8.68 14.44
C GLN A 190 4.72 -9.79 15.43
N GLY A 191 4.85 -11.03 14.95
CA GLY A 191 5.26 -12.17 15.77
C GLY A 191 6.61 -11.97 16.47
N GLN A 192 7.60 -11.40 15.77
CA GLN A 192 8.91 -11.09 16.37
C GLN A 192 8.83 -10.00 17.43
N ILE A 193 8.06 -8.94 17.20
CA ILE A 193 7.85 -7.84 18.16
C ILE A 193 7.07 -8.34 19.37
N ILE A 194 6.06 -9.19 19.18
CA ILE A 194 5.30 -9.83 20.26
C ILE A 194 6.22 -10.67 21.13
N ASN A 195 7.07 -11.51 20.53
CA ASN A 195 8.04 -12.31 21.27
C ASN A 195 9.03 -11.43 22.05
N LEU A 196 9.49 -10.33 21.44
CA LEU A 196 10.34 -9.35 22.12
C LEU A 196 9.61 -8.73 23.33
N LEU A 197 8.37 -8.28 23.19
CA LEU A 197 7.60 -7.72 24.31
C LEU A 197 7.40 -8.73 25.45
N LEU A 198 7.17 -10.01 25.13
CA LEU A 198 7.08 -11.09 26.12
C LEU A 198 8.40 -11.34 26.85
N GLU A 199 9.52 -11.33 26.12
CA GLU A 199 10.86 -11.47 26.69
C GLU A 199 11.19 -10.29 27.62
N LEU A 200 10.85 -9.07 27.20
CA LEU A 200 11.04 -7.85 27.99
C LEU A 200 10.17 -7.84 29.24
N ARG A 201 8.90 -8.25 29.12
CA ARG A 201 8.00 -8.45 30.26
C ARG A 201 8.64 -9.35 31.31
N GLN A 202 9.17 -10.50 30.90
CA GLN A 202 9.78 -11.46 31.81
C GLN A 202 11.08 -10.94 32.44
N ARG A 203 11.95 -10.32 31.64
CA ARG A 203 13.25 -9.83 32.11
C ARG A 203 13.16 -8.62 33.04
N MET A 204 12.20 -7.74 32.81
CA MET A 204 12.12 -6.44 33.48
C MET A 204 10.87 -6.31 34.38
N ASN A 205 10.06 -7.37 34.52
CA ASN A 205 8.82 -7.38 35.29
C ASN A 205 7.84 -6.25 34.89
N LEU A 206 7.76 -5.97 33.58
CA LEU A 206 6.99 -4.85 33.03
C LEU A 206 5.49 -5.15 33.05
N ALA A 207 4.69 -4.18 33.49
CA ALA A 207 3.26 -4.17 33.20
C ALA A 207 3.04 -3.58 31.79
N ILE A 208 2.15 -4.19 31.00
CA ILE A 208 1.87 -3.74 29.62
C ILE A 208 0.36 -3.59 29.44
N LEU A 209 -0.08 -2.38 29.07
CA LEU A 209 -1.40 -2.16 28.48
C LEU A 209 -1.25 -2.27 26.96
N PHE A 210 -1.70 -3.39 26.40
CA PHE A 210 -1.56 -3.71 24.98
C PHE A 210 -2.84 -3.37 24.21
N ILE A 211 -2.81 -2.30 23.42
CA ILE A 211 -3.95 -1.87 22.60
C ILE A 211 -3.81 -2.51 21.22
N ALA A 212 -4.84 -3.23 20.80
CA ALA A 212 -4.87 -3.86 19.49
C ALA A 212 -6.28 -3.98 18.94
N HIS A 213 -6.39 -4.11 17.62
CA HIS A 213 -7.63 -4.50 16.96
C HIS A 213 -7.64 -5.99 16.55
N ASP A 214 -6.48 -6.65 16.50
CA ASP A 214 -6.37 -8.09 16.22
C ASP A 214 -6.52 -8.93 17.50
N LEU A 215 -7.65 -9.62 17.61
CA LEU A 215 -7.97 -10.50 18.71
C LEU A 215 -7.10 -11.77 18.76
N ALA A 216 -6.57 -12.26 17.64
CA ALA A 216 -5.69 -13.43 17.63
C ALA A 216 -4.37 -13.13 18.36
N ILE A 217 -3.82 -11.92 18.18
CA ILE A 217 -2.62 -11.46 18.90
C ILE A 217 -2.92 -11.32 20.39
N VAL A 218 -4.06 -10.70 20.72
CA VAL A 218 -4.47 -10.47 22.12
C VAL A 218 -4.63 -11.80 22.85
N ARG A 219 -5.23 -12.80 22.19
CA ARG A 219 -5.39 -14.15 22.76
C ARG A 219 -4.06 -14.79 23.14
N ARG A 220 -3.01 -14.55 22.34
CA ARG A 220 -1.68 -15.14 22.56
C ARG A 220 -0.84 -14.38 23.59
N LEU A 221 -1.00 -13.06 23.67
CA LEU A 221 -0.10 -12.17 24.41
C LEU A 221 -0.61 -11.78 25.80
N CYS A 222 -1.93 -11.61 25.96
CA CYS A 222 -2.51 -10.94 27.12
C CYS A 222 -3.01 -11.93 28.18
N ASP A 223 -2.80 -11.63 29.46
CA ASP A 223 -3.33 -12.43 30.57
C ASP A 223 -4.84 -12.15 30.77
N ARG A 224 -5.22 -10.88 30.63
CA ARG A 224 -6.59 -10.37 30.69
C ARG A 224 -6.90 -9.53 29.46
N VAL A 225 -8.17 -9.41 29.12
CA VAL A 225 -8.65 -8.55 28.03
C VAL A 225 -9.79 -7.67 28.53
N ALA A 226 -9.82 -6.42 28.06
CA ALA A 226 -10.90 -5.47 28.22
C ALA A 226 -11.39 -5.03 26.83
N VAL A 227 -12.69 -5.19 26.59
CA VAL A 227 -13.36 -4.88 25.32
C VAL A 227 -14.05 -3.53 25.47
N MET A 228 -13.71 -2.60 24.58
CA MET A 228 -14.15 -1.21 24.61
C MET A 228 -15.06 -0.90 23.42
N TYR A 229 -16.21 -0.28 23.69
CA TYR A 229 -17.16 0.18 22.68
C TYR A 229 -17.67 1.59 23.04
N LEU A 230 -17.57 2.53 22.10
CA LEU A 230 -18.01 3.94 22.26
C LEU A 230 -17.62 4.59 23.60
N GLY A 231 -16.36 4.44 24.01
CA GLY A 231 -15.86 5.07 25.23
C GLY A 231 -16.07 4.26 26.50
N GLU A 232 -16.69 3.08 26.45
CA GLU A 232 -17.05 2.27 27.64
C GLU A 232 -16.43 0.87 27.58
N ILE A 233 -16.05 0.30 28.73
CA ILE A 233 -15.67 -1.12 28.82
C ILE A 233 -16.95 -1.95 28.92
N VAL A 234 -17.24 -2.72 27.88
CA VAL A 234 -18.44 -3.55 27.81
C VAL A 234 -18.21 -4.97 28.33
N GLU A 235 -16.97 -5.43 28.36
CA GLU A 235 -16.60 -6.74 28.92
C GLU A 235 -15.12 -6.74 29.28
N GLN A 236 -14.76 -7.30 30.44
CA GLN A 236 -13.36 -7.58 30.76
C GLN A 236 -13.25 -8.86 31.60
N GLY A 237 -12.11 -9.55 31.50
CA GLY A 237 -11.85 -10.77 32.25
C GLY A 237 -10.57 -11.49 31.80
N PRO A 238 -10.29 -12.68 32.35
CA PRO A 238 -9.22 -13.55 31.85
C PRO A 238 -9.39 -13.80 30.36
N THR A 239 -8.30 -13.70 29.59
CA THR A 239 -8.34 -13.79 28.12
C THR A 239 -9.07 -15.04 27.65
N GLU A 240 -8.73 -16.21 28.18
CA GLU A 240 -9.38 -17.47 27.76
C GLU A 240 -10.89 -17.51 28.08
N ALA A 241 -11.33 -16.89 29.18
CA ALA A 241 -12.75 -16.84 29.53
C ALA A 241 -13.55 -15.94 28.58
N VAL A 242 -13.00 -14.78 28.21
CA VAL A 242 -13.65 -13.85 27.27
C VAL A 242 -13.72 -14.45 25.87
N PHE A 243 -12.70 -15.19 25.44
CA PHE A 243 -12.68 -15.84 24.13
C PHE A 243 -13.55 -17.10 24.04
N SER A 244 -13.61 -17.91 25.09
CA SER A 244 -14.36 -19.17 25.10
C SER A 244 -15.83 -19.01 25.49
N SER A 245 -16.17 -17.99 26.27
CA SER A 245 -17.52 -17.74 26.77
C SER A 245 -17.83 -16.23 26.85
N PRO A 246 -17.80 -15.51 25.71
CA PRO A 246 -18.12 -14.09 25.68
C PRO A 246 -19.56 -13.83 26.12
N ARG A 247 -19.76 -12.88 27.02
CA ARG A 247 -21.05 -12.56 27.63
C ARG A 247 -21.74 -11.37 26.97
N HIS A 248 -20.99 -10.43 26.40
CA HIS A 248 -21.58 -9.26 25.76
C HIS A 248 -21.77 -9.51 24.25
N PRO A 249 -22.96 -9.22 23.67
CA PRO A 249 -23.22 -9.46 22.25
C PRO A 249 -22.23 -8.81 21.28
N TYR A 250 -21.67 -7.66 21.64
CA TYR A 250 -20.57 -7.03 20.87
C TYR A 250 -19.31 -7.89 20.89
N THR A 251 -18.88 -8.39 22.05
CA THR A 251 -17.72 -9.26 22.19
C THR A 251 -17.91 -10.57 21.44
N VAL A 252 -19.12 -11.16 21.52
CA VAL A 252 -19.49 -12.34 20.73
C VAL A 252 -19.26 -12.06 19.26
N ALA A 253 -19.79 -10.96 18.74
CA ALA A 253 -19.67 -10.62 17.34
C ALA A 253 -18.23 -10.29 16.90
N LEU A 254 -17.44 -9.64 17.76
CA LEU A 254 -16.01 -9.41 17.54
C LEU A 254 -15.23 -10.73 17.45
N ILE A 255 -15.40 -11.66 18.39
CA ILE A 255 -14.71 -12.96 18.37
C ILE A 255 -15.13 -13.79 17.16
N GLN A 256 -16.42 -13.73 16.81
CA GLN A 256 -16.97 -14.39 15.64
C GLN A 256 -16.41 -13.88 14.31
N SER A 257 -15.87 -12.66 14.28
CA SER A 257 -15.20 -12.12 13.09
C SER A 257 -13.79 -12.65 12.88
N ILE A 258 -13.22 -13.41 13.83
CA ILE A 258 -11.89 -14.01 13.72
C ILE A 258 -11.95 -15.18 12.72
N PRO A 259 -11.16 -15.16 11.62
CA PRO A 259 -11.11 -16.25 10.66
C PRO A 259 -10.64 -17.56 11.33
N HIS A 260 -11.35 -18.66 11.08
CA HIS A 260 -10.93 -19.97 11.57
C HIS A 260 -9.87 -20.58 10.65
N ILE A 261 -8.85 -21.23 11.23
CA ILE A 261 -7.78 -21.90 10.47
C ILE A 261 -8.31 -23.10 9.63
N ASP A 262 -9.48 -23.64 10.01
CA ASP A 262 -10.12 -24.73 9.29
C ASP A 262 -11.01 -24.18 8.15
N PRO A 263 -10.62 -24.37 6.88
CA PRO A 263 -11.36 -23.86 5.71
C PRO A 263 -12.69 -24.58 5.48
N THR A 264 -12.96 -25.68 6.17
CA THR A 264 -14.22 -26.43 6.07
C THR A 264 -15.32 -25.86 6.97
N ARG A 265 -14.96 -24.99 7.92
CA ARG A 265 -15.94 -24.25 8.72
C ARG A 265 -16.41 -23.01 7.94
N PRO A 266 -17.71 -22.87 7.67
CA PRO A 266 -18.23 -21.68 7.01
C PRO A 266 -17.95 -20.44 7.88
N LEU A 267 -17.51 -19.35 7.23
CA LEU A 267 -17.60 -18.01 7.82
C LEU A 267 -19.07 -17.78 8.21
N LEU A 268 -19.29 -17.15 9.37
CA LEU A 268 -20.64 -16.96 9.90
C LEU A 268 -21.56 -16.29 8.88
N SER A 269 -22.80 -16.77 8.84
CA SER A 269 -23.82 -16.41 7.86
C SER A 269 -24.29 -14.96 7.94
N GLU A 270 -23.95 -14.19 8.99
CA GLU A 270 -24.48 -12.84 9.20
C GLU A 270 -23.50 -11.92 9.97
N PRO A 271 -22.98 -10.84 9.36
CA PRO A 271 -22.07 -9.86 9.99
C PRO A 271 -22.78 -8.82 10.87
N LEU A 272 -22.03 -8.15 11.77
CA LEU A 272 -22.53 -7.04 12.62
C LEU A 272 -23.34 -6.01 11.82
N PRO A 273 -24.59 -5.69 12.19
CA PRO A 273 -25.42 -4.77 11.42
C PRO A 273 -25.02 -3.30 11.69
N GLY A 274 -24.98 -2.50 10.62
CA GLY A 274 -24.83 -1.04 10.68
C GLY A 274 -23.46 -0.53 11.15
N GLU A 275 -23.28 0.78 11.07
CA GLU A 275 -22.09 1.51 11.57
C GLU A 275 -22.24 1.89 13.06
N PRO A 276 -21.13 2.06 13.80
CA PRO A 276 -21.17 2.62 15.15
C PRO A 276 -21.88 3.99 15.21
N PRO A 277 -22.79 4.20 16.18
CA PRO A 277 -23.35 5.52 16.45
C PRO A 277 -22.27 6.59 16.69
N SER A 278 -22.57 7.84 16.31
CA SER A 278 -21.64 8.95 16.51
C SER A 278 -21.33 9.16 18.00
N PRO A 279 -20.04 9.31 18.40
CA PRO A 279 -19.65 9.71 19.76
C PRO A 279 -20.16 11.09 20.20
N LEU A 280 -20.68 11.90 19.27
CA LEU A 280 -21.36 13.18 19.55
C LEU A 280 -22.77 12.97 20.11
N ASN A 281 -23.42 11.85 19.77
CA ASN A 281 -24.78 11.54 20.16
C ASN A 281 -24.88 10.08 20.61
N LEU A 282 -24.39 9.82 21.83
CA LEU A 282 -24.41 8.49 22.40
C LEU A 282 -25.86 7.98 22.58
N PRO A 283 -26.15 6.72 22.20
CA PRO A 283 -27.45 6.11 22.46
C PRO A 283 -27.78 6.07 23.95
N SER A 284 -29.05 6.24 24.31
CA SER A 284 -29.51 6.08 25.69
C SER A 284 -29.49 4.59 26.12
N GLY A 285 -29.32 4.35 27.42
CA GLY A 285 -29.24 2.99 27.96
C GLY A 285 -27.93 2.29 27.61
N CYS A 286 -28.00 1.12 26.95
CA CYS A 286 -26.86 0.38 26.46
C CYS A 286 -26.33 1.00 25.16
N ALA A 287 -25.06 1.40 25.11
CA ALA A 287 -24.45 2.01 23.92
C ALA A 287 -24.53 1.11 22.67
N PHE A 288 -24.53 -0.21 22.84
CA PHE A 288 -24.58 -1.18 21.73
C PHE A 288 -25.99 -1.54 21.27
N HIS A 289 -27.06 -1.14 21.98
CA HIS A 289 -28.43 -1.53 21.63
C HIS A 289 -28.86 -1.23 20.18
N PRO A 290 -28.39 -0.15 19.48
CA PRO A 290 -28.82 0.11 18.10
C PRO A 290 -28.31 -0.92 17.09
N ARG A 291 -27.23 -1.63 17.43
CA ARG A 291 -26.59 -2.67 16.58
C ARG A 291 -26.74 -4.08 17.17
N CYS A 292 -27.26 -4.18 18.40
CA CYS A 292 -27.45 -5.45 19.07
C CYS A 292 -28.67 -6.19 18.51
N ARG A 293 -28.46 -7.34 17.89
CA ARG A 293 -29.55 -8.20 17.38
C ARG A 293 -30.49 -8.72 18.47
N TYR A 294 -30.02 -8.72 19.71
CA TYR A 294 -30.76 -9.18 20.87
C TYR A 294 -31.35 -8.04 21.69
N ALA A 295 -31.28 -6.79 21.18
CA ALA A 295 -31.79 -5.62 21.89
C ALA A 295 -33.26 -5.78 22.26
N GLN A 296 -33.58 -5.54 23.52
CA GLN A 296 -34.94 -5.43 24.03
C GLN A 296 -35.28 -3.94 24.27
N PRO A 297 -36.57 -3.55 24.34
CA PRO A 297 -36.97 -2.16 24.61
C PRO A 297 -36.35 -1.55 25.88
N ILE A 298 -36.02 -2.36 26.88
CA ILE A 298 -35.33 -1.91 28.10
C ILE A 298 -33.88 -1.49 27.86
N CYS A 299 -33.21 -2.06 26.85
CA CYS A 299 -31.82 -1.77 26.52
C CYS A 299 -31.62 -0.32 26.03
N ALA A 300 -32.65 0.30 25.46
CA ALA A 300 -32.61 1.71 25.06
C ALA A 300 -32.79 2.68 26.24
N LYS A 301 -33.20 2.19 27.42
CA LYS A 301 -33.54 3.02 28.59
C LYS A 301 -32.53 2.89 29.72
N THR A 302 -32.01 1.68 29.95
CA THR A 302 -31.14 1.39 31.09
C THR A 302 -29.84 0.74 30.60
N PRO A 303 -28.66 1.21 31.06
CA PRO A 303 -27.40 0.52 30.78
C PRO A 303 -27.40 -0.88 31.40
N PRO A 304 -26.63 -1.84 30.84
CA PRO A 304 -26.53 -3.17 31.40
C PRO A 304 -25.96 -3.12 32.84
N PRO A 305 -26.42 -3.99 33.75
CA PRO A 305 -25.90 -4.02 35.11
C PRO A 305 -24.42 -4.43 35.12
N ALA A 306 -23.59 -3.66 35.81
CA ALA A 306 -22.20 -4.02 36.07
C ALA A 306 -22.14 -5.06 37.20
N MET A 307 -21.82 -6.31 36.89
CA MET A 307 -21.46 -7.28 37.93
C MET A 307 -20.03 -7.01 38.38
N THR A 308 -19.88 -6.67 39.65
CA THR A 308 -18.58 -6.52 40.33
C THR A 308 -18.38 -7.72 41.26
N SER A 309 -17.55 -8.66 40.86
CA SER A 309 -16.81 -9.49 41.83
C SER A 309 -15.36 -9.02 41.80
N MET A 310 -14.67 -9.05 42.95
CA MET A 310 -13.26 -8.63 43.10
C MET A 310 -12.45 -9.01 41.85
N ASP A 311 -11.97 -7.97 41.14
CA ASP A 311 -11.11 -7.97 39.94
C ASP A 311 -11.74 -8.23 38.54
N ILE A 312 -13.07 -8.33 38.41
CA ILE A 312 -13.76 -8.46 37.12
C ILE A 312 -14.98 -7.52 37.05
N VAL A 313 -14.98 -6.55 36.12
CA VAL A 313 -16.21 -5.82 35.74
C VAL A 313 -16.79 -6.51 34.52
N ILE A 314 -17.94 -7.14 34.66
CA ILE A 314 -18.68 -7.66 33.50
C ILE A 314 -19.93 -6.81 33.34
N ALA A 315 -20.08 -6.09 32.23
CA ALA A 315 -21.39 -5.61 31.83
C ALA A 315 -22.14 -6.83 31.25
N VAL A 316 -22.84 -7.55 32.12
CA VAL A 316 -23.54 -8.77 31.72
C VAL A 316 -24.86 -8.39 31.08
N CYS A 317 -25.07 -8.80 29.83
CA CYS A 317 -26.42 -8.90 29.30
C CYS A 317 -27.15 -9.99 30.11
N SER A 318 -28.02 -9.62 31.06
CA SER A 318 -28.62 -10.59 31.99
C SER A 318 -29.36 -11.69 31.23
N GLU A 319 -29.10 -12.95 31.57
CA GLU A 319 -29.74 -14.15 30.98
C GLU A 319 -31.27 -14.10 30.99
N SER A 320 -31.88 -13.38 31.95
CA SER A 320 -33.33 -13.20 32.05
C SER A 320 -33.94 -12.36 30.93
N HIS A 321 -33.15 -11.56 30.20
CA HIS A 321 -33.63 -10.64 29.16
C HIS A 321 -33.29 -11.06 27.72
N CYS A 322 -32.46 -12.10 27.55
CA CYS A 322 -31.91 -12.50 26.24
C CYS A 322 -32.21 -13.97 25.88
N SER A 323 -33.25 -14.55 26.50
CA SER A 323 -33.72 -15.91 26.22
C SER A 323 -34.51 -15.96 24.91
N LYS A 324 -33.81 -16.17 23.78
CA LYS A 324 -34.31 -16.94 22.63
C LYS A 324 -33.17 -17.25 21.63
N LYS A 325 -32.85 -18.54 21.55
CA LYS A 325 -32.19 -19.29 20.45
C LYS A 325 -30.65 -19.23 20.35
N HIS A 326 -30.01 -20.14 21.08
CA HIS A 326 -28.98 -21.02 20.52
C HIS A 326 -29.63 -22.39 20.20
N SER A 327 -30.53 -22.46 19.21
CA SER A 327 -30.95 -23.73 18.59
C SER A 327 -31.80 -23.54 17.32
N SER A 328 -31.39 -24.26 16.28
CA SER A 328 -32.15 -24.71 15.09
C SER A 328 -32.57 -23.70 14.00
N ILE A 329 -32.08 -24.04 12.81
CA ILE A 329 -32.39 -23.59 11.44
C ILE A 329 -33.80 -24.07 11.04
N GLY A 330 -34.60 -23.23 10.37
CA GLY A 330 -35.85 -23.67 9.72
C GLY A 330 -36.88 -22.58 9.35
N SER A 331 -37.06 -22.40 8.03
CA SER A 331 -38.30 -22.06 7.28
C SER A 331 -39.07 -20.72 7.46
N LEU A 332 -39.06 -19.93 6.37
CA LEU A 332 -40.21 -19.41 5.58
C LEU A 332 -41.48 -18.88 6.29
N THR A 333 -41.84 -17.59 6.10
CA THR A 333 -42.89 -17.10 5.14
C THR A 333 -43.30 -15.60 5.33
N MET A 334 -43.33 -14.90 4.19
CA MET A 334 -44.25 -13.86 3.63
C MET A 334 -45.02 -12.77 4.44
N ARG A 335 -44.84 -11.54 3.91
CA ARG A 335 -45.82 -10.49 3.45
C ARG A 335 -46.59 -9.58 4.44
N SER A 336 -46.39 -8.27 4.30
CA SER A 336 -47.29 -7.24 3.68
C SER A 336 -46.84 -5.83 4.17
N LYS A 337 -46.53 -4.81 3.36
CA LYS A 337 -47.21 -3.99 2.32
C LYS A 337 -47.95 -2.73 2.86
N HIS A 338 -47.51 -1.57 2.33
CA HIS A 338 -48.16 -0.24 2.22
C HIS A 338 -48.06 0.69 3.46
N LEU A 339 -47.90 2.04 3.39
CA LEU A 339 -48.02 3.04 2.31
C LEU A 339 -47.40 4.41 2.78
N LYS A 340 -46.71 5.14 1.86
CA LYS A 340 -46.67 6.61 1.56
C LYS A 340 -46.77 7.66 2.71
N LEU A 341 -46.17 8.87 2.70
CA LEU A 341 -45.88 9.83 1.62
C LEU A 341 -45.02 11.02 2.16
N LEU A 342 -44.13 11.57 1.31
CA LEU A 342 -43.71 12.99 1.10
C LEU A 342 -43.55 13.97 2.28
N THR A 343 -42.35 14.58 2.39
CA THR A 343 -42.14 16.01 2.06
C THR A 343 -40.65 16.33 1.86
N ALA A 344 -40.33 16.91 0.71
CA ALA A 344 -39.05 17.55 0.42
C ALA A 344 -39.02 18.94 1.06
N ALA A 345 -37.88 19.30 1.67
CA ALA A 345 -37.52 20.69 1.92
C ALA A 345 -35.99 20.82 1.81
N THR A 346 -35.58 21.41 0.71
CA THR A 346 -34.24 21.92 0.42
C THR A 346 -33.87 23.03 1.40
N LEU A 347 -32.70 22.94 2.05
CA LEU A 347 -32.02 24.08 2.67
C LEU A 347 -30.51 23.83 2.69
N THR A 348 -29.89 24.35 1.64
CA THR A 348 -28.45 24.51 1.43
C THR A 348 -27.97 25.69 2.28
N VAL A 349 -27.10 25.52 3.28
CA VAL A 349 -26.10 26.51 3.72
C VAL A 349 -24.91 25.80 4.40
N CYS A 350 -23.72 26.19 3.95
CA CYS A 350 -22.38 25.69 4.19
C CYS A 350 -21.94 25.55 5.65
N THR A 351 -21.19 24.47 5.94
CA THR A 351 -20.33 24.33 7.13
C THR A 351 -18.86 24.39 6.69
N LEU A 352 -18.14 25.41 7.18
CA LEU A 352 -16.68 25.47 7.14
C LEU A 352 -16.13 24.48 8.18
N ALA A 353 -15.76 23.29 7.71
CA ALA A 353 -14.84 22.41 8.40
C ALA A 353 -13.42 22.82 8.02
N ALA A 354 -12.53 22.96 9.00
CA ALA A 354 -11.09 22.92 8.75
C ALA A 354 -10.67 21.47 8.47
N GLY A 355 -11.17 20.91 7.36
CA GLY A 355 -10.39 19.99 6.57
C GLY A 355 -9.37 20.81 5.79
N VAL A 356 -8.32 20.18 5.26
CA VAL A 356 -7.77 20.69 4.01
C VAL A 356 -8.99 20.78 3.10
N ALA A 357 -9.41 21.99 2.74
CA ALA A 357 -10.48 22.15 1.79
C ALA A 357 -10.04 21.35 0.56
N GLN A 358 -10.69 20.23 0.30
CA GLN A 358 -10.52 19.52 -0.95
C GLN A 358 -11.01 20.52 -1.98
N ALA A 359 -10.08 21.25 -2.59
CA ALA A 359 -10.41 22.28 -3.56
C ALA A 359 -11.30 21.60 -4.60
N ALA A 360 -12.44 22.22 -4.92
CA ALA A 360 -13.51 21.55 -5.65
C ALA A 360 -13.02 20.86 -6.95
N GLY A 361 -11.98 21.40 -7.60
CA GLY A 361 -11.36 20.83 -8.79
C GLY A 361 -10.09 19.98 -8.60
N VAL A 362 -9.64 19.66 -7.37
CA VAL A 362 -8.46 18.80 -7.15
C VAL A 362 -8.88 17.32 -7.05
N LEU A 363 -8.29 16.47 -7.88
CA LEU A 363 -8.54 15.03 -7.92
C LEU A 363 -7.60 14.27 -6.98
N THR A 364 -8.13 13.51 -6.02
CA THR A 364 -7.34 12.66 -5.12
C THR A 364 -7.34 11.19 -5.58
N ILE A 365 -6.16 10.62 -5.79
CA ILE A 365 -5.95 9.25 -6.31
C ILE A 365 -5.13 8.43 -5.32
N GLY A 366 -5.71 7.38 -4.76
CA GLY A 366 -4.99 6.41 -3.93
C GLY A 366 -4.23 5.37 -4.76
N CYS A 367 -2.94 5.16 -4.48
CA CYS A 367 -2.09 4.14 -5.13
C CYS A 367 -1.27 3.35 -4.10
N ARG A 368 -0.76 2.17 -4.50
CA ARG A 368 0.07 1.30 -3.64
C ARG A 368 1.46 1.89 -3.39
N GLU A 369 2.06 2.37 -4.47
CA GLU A 369 3.49 2.72 -4.55
C GLU A 369 3.71 4.22 -4.35
N GLU A 370 4.90 4.58 -3.88
CA GLU A 370 5.38 5.96 -3.82
C GLU A 370 6.18 6.33 -5.07
N SER A 371 6.20 7.62 -5.40
CA SER A 371 7.10 8.11 -6.44
C SER A 371 8.53 8.20 -5.90
N THR A 372 9.52 7.91 -6.74
CA THR A 372 10.93 7.84 -6.32
C THR A 372 11.77 9.02 -6.79
N THR A 373 11.39 9.63 -7.91
CA THR A 373 12.13 10.71 -8.59
C THR A 373 11.23 11.43 -9.59
N PHE A 374 11.51 12.71 -9.89
CA PHE A 374 10.96 13.42 -11.04
C PHE A 374 11.90 13.47 -12.26
N ASP A 375 13.07 12.82 -12.20
CA ASP A 375 13.95 12.70 -13.37
C ASP A 375 13.56 11.49 -14.24
N PRO A 376 13.00 11.68 -15.44
CA PRO A 376 12.37 10.58 -16.18
C PRO A 376 13.33 9.47 -16.61
N ILE A 377 14.63 9.75 -16.75
CA ILE A 377 15.61 8.73 -17.17
C ILE A 377 16.06 7.82 -16.02
N LYS A 378 15.73 8.16 -14.77
CA LYS A 378 16.22 7.50 -13.55
C LYS A 378 15.23 6.47 -12.98
N SER A 379 14.04 6.33 -13.57
CA SER A 379 13.04 5.37 -13.12
C SER A 379 12.52 4.53 -14.29
N ALA A 380 12.12 3.30 -13.96
CA ALA A 380 11.36 2.41 -14.82
C ALA A 380 10.06 1.93 -14.14
N GLN A 381 9.66 2.59 -13.04
CA GLN A 381 8.46 2.21 -12.29
C GLN A 381 7.21 2.84 -12.90
N ASN A 382 6.12 2.07 -12.95
CA ASN A 382 4.82 2.54 -13.42
C ASN A 382 4.33 3.77 -12.64
N ARG A 383 4.56 3.77 -11.32
CA ARG A 383 4.17 4.86 -10.43
C ARG A 383 4.74 6.20 -10.87
N ASP A 384 6.03 6.23 -11.20
CA ASP A 384 6.69 7.42 -11.69
C ASP A 384 6.20 7.77 -13.11
N ASN A 385 6.02 6.78 -14.00
CA ASN A 385 5.51 6.98 -15.35
C ASN A 385 4.10 7.61 -15.39
N TRP A 386 3.21 7.27 -14.45
CA TRP A 386 1.89 7.91 -14.33
C TRP A 386 2.01 9.38 -13.97
N VAL A 387 2.96 9.74 -13.11
CA VAL A 387 3.20 11.14 -12.74
C VAL A 387 3.90 11.87 -13.89
N PHE A 388 4.91 11.26 -14.53
CA PHE A 388 5.64 11.83 -15.67
C PHE A 388 4.71 12.18 -16.83
N SER A 389 3.75 11.31 -17.14
CA SER A 389 2.77 11.52 -18.22
C SER A 389 1.89 12.77 -18.00
N ASN A 390 1.85 13.30 -16.78
CA ASN A 390 1.06 14.47 -16.40
C ASN A 390 1.91 15.71 -16.14
N VAL A 391 3.15 15.54 -15.65
CA VAL A 391 4.11 16.63 -15.37
C VAL A 391 4.91 17.04 -16.62
N TYR A 392 5.16 16.10 -17.52
CA TYR A 392 5.93 16.34 -18.73
C TYR A 392 5.16 15.98 -19.98
N ASP A 393 5.68 16.44 -21.13
CA ASP A 393 5.19 16.06 -22.45
C ASP A 393 6.34 15.52 -23.32
N VAL A 394 5.96 14.74 -24.32
CA VAL A 394 6.85 14.00 -25.24
C VAL A 394 6.67 14.50 -26.67
N LEU A 395 7.62 14.20 -27.55
CA LEU A 395 7.53 14.60 -28.97
C LEU A 395 6.34 13.95 -29.67
N VAL A 396 6.16 12.65 -29.44
CA VAL A 396 5.11 11.82 -30.05
C VAL A 396 4.29 11.22 -28.91
N ARG A 397 2.96 11.34 -28.96
CA ARG A 397 2.07 10.72 -27.97
C ARG A 397 1.46 9.43 -28.53
N VAL A 398 0.75 8.71 -27.68
CA VAL A 398 -0.13 7.60 -28.07
C VAL A 398 -1.57 8.02 -27.77
N ASP A 399 -2.51 7.61 -28.60
CA ASP A 399 -3.94 7.86 -28.38
C ASP A 399 -4.50 7.06 -27.18
N ASN A 400 -5.71 7.41 -26.71
CA ASN A 400 -6.34 6.72 -25.57
C ASN A 400 -6.65 5.24 -25.86
N THR A 401 -6.67 4.81 -27.13
CA THR A 401 -6.80 3.38 -27.47
C THR A 401 -5.51 2.60 -27.25
N GLY A 402 -4.36 3.27 -27.12
CA GLY A 402 -3.07 2.60 -27.01
C GLY A 402 -2.61 1.97 -28.33
N THR A 403 -3.18 2.35 -29.48
CA THR A 403 -2.93 1.68 -30.77
C THR A 403 -2.38 2.58 -31.86
N LYS A 404 -2.33 3.90 -31.66
CA LYS A 404 -1.85 4.85 -32.68
C LYS A 404 -0.95 5.91 -32.08
N LEU A 405 0.13 6.21 -32.80
CA LEU A 405 0.96 7.37 -32.52
C LEU A 405 0.24 8.63 -33.00
N VAL A 406 0.27 9.67 -32.17
CA VAL A 406 -0.37 10.96 -32.43
C VAL A 406 0.60 12.11 -32.08
N PRO A 407 0.42 13.31 -32.67
CA PRO A 407 1.26 14.47 -32.37
C PRO A 407 1.30 14.83 -30.87
N GLY A 408 2.50 14.95 -30.31
CA GLY A 408 2.77 15.51 -28.99
C GLY A 408 3.34 16.93 -29.13
N LEU A 409 4.50 17.22 -28.55
CA LEU A 409 5.22 18.48 -28.78
C LEU A 409 5.68 18.64 -30.24
N ALA A 410 5.88 17.54 -30.98
CA ALA A 410 6.01 17.59 -32.43
C ALA A 410 4.63 17.56 -33.09
N GLU A 411 4.32 18.54 -33.93
CA GLU A 411 3.06 18.61 -34.71
C GLU A 411 3.07 17.63 -35.88
N SER A 412 4.26 17.38 -36.43
CA SER A 412 4.48 16.47 -37.53
C SER A 412 5.93 16.00 -37.56
N TRP A 413 6.18 14.93 -38.29
CA TRP A 413 7.51 14.45 -38.59
C TRP A 413 7.59 13.88 -40.01
N GLN A 414 8.80 13.88 -40.56
CA GLN A 414 9.13 13.22 -41.82
C GLN A 414 10.29 12.27 -41.58
N VAL A 415 10.25 11.12 -42.24
CA VAL A 415 11.32 10.11 -42.20
C VAL A 415 11.91 10.03 -43.60
N SER A 416 13.24 10.07 -43.71
CA SER A 416 13.93 9.88 -44.99
C SER A 416 13.69 8.48 -45.55
N ASP A 417 13.83 8.31 -46.87
CA ASP A 417 13.58 7.04 -47.56
C ASP A 417 14.45 5.88 -47.06
N ASP A 418 15.66 6.18 -46.57
CA ASP A 418 16.58 5.21 -45.96
C ASP A 418 16.24 4.86 -44.51
N GLY A 419 15.25 5.52 -43.91
CA GLY A 419 14.84 5.32 -42.52
C GLY A 419 15.84 5.81 -41.47
N LEU A 420 16.84 6.61 -41.85
CA LEU A 420 17.89 7.07 -40.94
C LEU A 420 17.64 8.45 -40.35
N THR A 421 16.96 9.34 -41.07
CA THR A 421 16.78 10.74 -40.66
C THR A 421 15.33 11.05 -40.37
N TYR A 422 15.07 11.54 -39.17
CA TYR A 422 13.76 11.98 -38.70
C TYR A 422 13.78 13.48 -38.48
N THR A 423 12.93 14.20 -39.20
CA THR A 423 12.77 15.65 -39.05
C THR A 423 11.43 15.95 -38.38
N PHE A 424 11.47 16.47 -37.16
CA PHE A 424 10.30 16.83 -36.37
C PHE A 424 10.07 18.34 -36.41
N LYS A 425 8.82 18.74 -36.65
CA LYS A 425 8.38 20.13 -36.51
C LYS A 425 7.70 20.30 -35.16
N LEU A 426 8.30 21.10 -34.28
CA LEU A 426 7.77 21.40 -32.95
C LEU A 426 6.70 22.48 -32.99
N ARG A 427 5.68 22.32 -32.15
CA ARG A 427 4.68 23.36 -31.89
C ARG A 427 5.28 24.50 -31.08
N SER A 428 4.66 25.68 -31.17
CA SER A 428 4.95 26.77 -30.25
C SER A 428 4.36 26.47 -28.86
N ALA A 429 5.11 25.77 -28.01
CA ALA A 429 4.75 25.45 -26.62
C ALA A 429 5.68 26.15 -25.62
N LYS A 430 5.28 26.15 -24.35
CA LYS A 430 6.03 26.73 -23.24
C LYS A 430 6.19 25.72 -22.11
N PHE A 431 7.29 25.83 -21.41
CA PHE A 431 7.45 25.22 -20.10
C PHE A 431 6.59 25.98 -19.06
N SER A 432 6.44 25.36 -17.90
CA SER A 432 5.70 25.91 -16.75
C SER A 432 6.22 27.27 -16.27
N ASP A 433 7.51 27.56 -16.40
CA ASP A 433 8.12 28.85 -16.08
C ASP A 433 7.88 29.94 -17.16
N GLY A 434 7.16 29.59 -18.23
CA GLY A 434 6.80 30.47 -19.35
C GLY A 434 7.87 30.55 -20.44
N SER A 435 9.03 29.90 -20.26
CA SER A 435 10.06 29.82 -21.31
C SER A 435 9.59 28.96 -22.49
N PRO A 436 10.00 29.26 -23.74
CA PRO A 436 9.62 28.46 -24.89
C PRO A 436 10.25 27.06 -24.86
N ILE A 437 9.51 26.05 -25.26
CA ILE A 437 10.06 24.71 -25.55
C ILE A 437 10.66 24.75 -26.96
N THR A 438 11.93 24.38 -27.10
CA THR A 438 12.65 24.46 -28.38
C THR A 438 13.18 23.10 -28.86
N ALA A 439 13.58 23.04 -30.13
CA ALA A 439 14.29 21.89 -30.68
C ALA A 439 15.61 21.60 -29.96
N SER A 440 16.26 22.62 -29.39
CA SER A 440 17.48 22.43 -28.59
C SER A 440 17.20 21.66 -27.30
N ASP A 441 16.08 21.94 -26.62
CA ASP A 441 15.63 21.19 -25.45
C ASP A 441 15.32 19.73 -25.82
N ALA A 442 14.68 19.51 -26.97
CA ALA A 442 14.38 18.17 -27.45
C ALA A 442 15.66 17.38 -27.80
N ALA A 443 16.61 18.01 -28.49
CA ALA A 443 17.91 17.40 -28.78
C ALA A 443 18.67 17.08 -27.47
N PHE A 444 18.65 18.00 -26.51
CA PHE A 444 19.23 17.79 -25.18
C PHE A 444 18.62 16.58 -24.47
N SER A 445 17.29 16.47 -24.38
CA SER A 445 16.62 15.31 -23.75
C SER A 445 17.00 13.99 -24.41
N LEU A 446 17.02 13.93 -25.75
CA LEU A 446 17.35 12.71 -26.51
C LEU A 446 18.82 12.29 -26.32
N LEU A 447 19.74 13.24 -26.33
CA LEU A 447 21.15 12.94 -26.08
C LEU A 447 21.39 12.59 -24.61
N ARG A 448 20.67 13.22 -23.68
CA ARG A 448 20.77 12.94 -22.25
C ARG A 448 20.30 11.53 -21.91
N ILE A 449 19.15 11.08 -22.40
CA ILE A 449 18.68 9.70 -22.15
C ILE A 449 19.64 8.66 -22.74
N ARG A 450 20.28 8.97 -23.88
CA ARG A 450 21.29 8.13 -24.54
C ARG A 450 22.61 8.06 -23.78
N ASP A 451 23.10 9.21 -23.28
CA ASP A 451 24.51 9.35 -22.85
C ASP A 451 24.69 9.43 -21.33
N ASN A 452 23.66 9.79 -20.56
CA ASN A 452 23.78 9.87 -19.10
C ASN A 452 24.02 8.48 -18.52
N LYS A 453 25.10 8.33 -17.75
CA LYS A 453 25.52 7.04 -17.16
C LYS A 453 24.49 6.42 -16.21
N GLY A 454 23.62 7.22 -15.61
CA GLY A 454 22.56 6.71 -14.75
C GLY A 454 21.21 6.59 -15.45
N SER A 455 21.16 6.71 -16.78
CA SER A 455 19.95 6.43 -17.53
C SER A 455 19.64 4.94 -17.50
N LEU A 456 18.44 4.56 -17.04
CA LEU A 456 17.97 3.17 -17.10
C LEU A 456 17.52 2.75 -18.51
N TRP A 457 17.52 3.70 -19.45
CA TRP A 457 16.93 3.55 -20.78
C TRP A 457 17.95 3.71 -21.90
N SER A 458 19.23 3.99 -21.59
CA SER A 458 20.23 4.41 -22.57
C SER A 458 20.33 3.50 -23.79
N ASP A 459 20.18 2.20 -23.59
CA ASP A 459 20.43 1.18 -24.59
C ASP A 459 19.42 1.24 -25.75
N SER A 460 18.15 1.53 -25.46
CA SER A 460 17.12 1.73 -26.49
C SER A 460 17.38 2.97 -27.35
N TYR A 461 18.17 3.94 -26.86
CA TYR A 461 18.45 5.21 -27.54
C TYR A 461 19.87 5.29 -28.12
N LYS A 462 20.72 4.26 -27.94
CA LYS A 462 22.06 4.20 -28.57
C LYS A 462 22.03 4.22 -30.09
N ILE A 463 20.88 3.93 -30.69
CA ILE A 463 20.69 4.02 -32.13
C ILE A 463 20.72 5.46 -32.65
N ILE A 464 20.50 6.46 -31.79
CA ILE A 464 20.64 7.88 -32.17
C ILE A 464 22.13 8.19 -32.37
N ASP A 465 22.53 8.56 -33.59
CA ASP A 465 23.86 9.13 -33.88
C ASP A 465 23.90 10.60 -33.44
N LYS A 466 22.96 11.39 -33.94
CA LYS A 466 22.88 12.84 -33.73
C LYS A 466 21.46 13.29 -33.49
N ALA A 467 21.30 14.30 -32.63
CA ALA A 467 20.09 15.09 -32.51
C ALA A 467 20.50 16.57 -32.59
N GLN A 468 19.91 17.31 -33.52
CA GLN A 468 20.33 18.67 -33.88
C GLN A 468 19.12 19.58 -34.02
N ALA A 469 19.31 20.84 -33.63
CA ALA A 469 18.32 21.90 -33.72
C ALA A 469 18.81 23.00 -34.68
N PRO A 470 18.62 22.86 -36.01
CA PRO A 470 18.98 23.91 -36.97
C PRO A 470 18.27 25.24 -36.71
N ASP A 471 17.08 25.20 -36.13
CA ASP A 471 16.31 26.35 -35.66
C ASP A 471 15.46 25.95 -34.44
N PRO A 472 14.81 26.90 -33.73
CA PRO A 472 14.06 26.59 -32.50
C PRO A 472 12.87 25.64 -32.67
N GLN A 473 12.34 25.42 -33.88
CA GLN A 473 11.14 24.61 -34.14
C GLN A 473 11.42 23.36 -34.98
N THR A 474 12.63 23.17 -35.46
CA THR A 474 13.00 22.00 -36.27
C THR A 474 14.02 21.16 -35.50
N LEU A 475 13.65 19.92 -35.16
CA LEU A 475 14.56 18.91 -34.62
C LEU A 475 14.88 17.90 -35.71
N VAL A 476 16.16 17.68 -35.96
CA VAL A 476 16.65 16.63 -36.87
C VAL A 476 17.37 15.57 -36.06
N VAL A 477 16.89 14.33 -36.14
CA VAL A 477 17.51 13.16 -35.50
C VAL A 477 18.02 12.21 -36.58
N THR A 478 19.29 11.84 -36.50
CA THR A 478 19.91 10.86 -37.39
C THR A 478 20.25 9.61 -36.59
N LEU A 479 19.86 8.45 -37.11
CA LEU A 479 20.13 7.14 -36.52
C LEU A 479 21.37 6.49 -37.15
N THR A 480 22.03 5.60 -36.40
CA THR A 480 23.18 4.80 -36.89
C THR A 480 22.74 3.65 -37.79
N SER A 481 21.50 3.17 -37.65
CA SER A 481 20.84 2.22 -38.53
C SER A 481 19.32 2.44 -38.49
N PRO A 482 18.55 1.91 -39.46
CA PRO A 482 17.09 1.99 -39.42
C PRO A 482 16.56 1.30 -38.16
N SER A 483 15.46 1.84 -37.59
CA SER A 483 14.83 1.30 -36.39
C SER A 483 13.32 1.42 -36.49
N VAL A 484 12.63 0.28 -36.61
CA VAL A 484 11.17 0.23 -36.67
C VAL A 484 10.50 0.81 -35.42
N PRO A 485 10.95 0.51 -34.17
CA PRO A 485 10.26 1.01 -32.98
C PRO A 485 10.55 2.49 -32.64
N PHE A 486 11.44 3.18 -33.36
CA PHE A 486 11.98 4.48 -32.92
C PHE A 486 10.88 5.52 -32.62
N LEU A 487 9.90 5.70 -33.50
CA LEU A 487 8.78 6.63 -33.24
C LEU A 487 7.93 6.23 -32.04
N ALA A 488 7.74 4.92 -31.81
CA ALA A 488 7.01 4.43 -30.65
C ALA A 488 7.80 4.61 -29.34
N GLN A 489 9.12 4.49 -29.39
CA GLN A 489 10.01 4.78 -28.26
C GLN A 489 9.90 6.25 -27.84
N LEU A 490 9.78 7.17 -28.79
CA LEU A 490 9.57 8.60 -28.50
C LEU A 490 8.27 8.92 -27.77
N ALA A 491 7.36 7.96 -27.64
CA ALA A 491 6.17 8.10 -26.83
C ALA A 491 6.35 7.70 -25.38
N LEU A 492 7.46 7.08 -24.99
CA LEU A 492 7.72 6.68 -23.61
C LEU A 492 7.82 7.92 -22.69
N PRO A 493 7.12 7.98 -21.54
CA PRO A 493 7.22 9.14 -20.63
C PRO A 493 8.65 9.44 -20.18
N ASN A 494 9.53 8.44 -20.18
CA ASN A 494 10.93 8.56 -19.79
C ASN A 494 11.78 9.39 -20.77
N VAL A 495 11.32 9.61 -22.01
CA VAL A 495 11.96 10.50 -23.01
C VAL A 495 11.30 11.88 -23.09
N SER A 496 10.70 12.30 -21.99
CA SER A 496 10.09 13.63 -21.85
C SER A 496 11.04 14.77 -22.21
N ILE A 497 10.48 15.84 -22.77
CA ILE A 497 11.23 17.05 -23.10
C ILE A 497 11.38 17.91 -21.86
N LEU A 498 12.65 18.13 -21.46
CA LEU A 498 13.06 18.85 -20.26
C LEU A 498 13.67 20.19 -20.65
N SER A 499 13.56 21.19 -19.77
CA SER A 499 14.23 22.48 -19.99
C SER A 499 15.74 22.31 -19.78
N GLN A 500 16.52 22.40 -20.87
CA GLN A 500 17.98 22.29 -20.80
C GLN A 500 18.55 23.36 -19.85
N LYS A 501 18.10 24.60 -20.02
CA LYS A 501 18.55 25.74 -19.24
C LYS A 501 18.25 25.57 -17.74
N ALA A 502 17.07 25.07 -17.39
CA ALA A 502 16.73 24.83 -15.99
C ALA A 502 17.55 23.67 -15.40
N MET A 503 17.72 22.58 -16.14
CA MET A 503 18.55 21.44 -15.73
C MET A 503 20.01 21.86 -15.47
N GLU A 504 20.60 22.65 -16.38
CA GLU A 504 21.97 23.17 -16.23
C GLU A 504 22.10 24.15 -15.05
N LYS A 505 21.08 24.98 -14.81
CA LYS A 505 21.09 25.97 -13.72
C LYS A 505 20.90 25.32 -12.35
N MET A 506 20.01 24.34 -12.24
CA MET A 506 19.60 23.73 -10.97
C MET A 506 20.47 22.54 -10.59
N GLY A 507 20.99 21.82 -11.59
CA GLY A 507 21.60 20.51 -11.41
C GLY A 507 20.56 19.38 -11.35
N GLU A 508 21.00 18.15 -11.65
CA GLU A 508 20.11 17.00 -11.80
C GLU A 508 19.33 16.67 -10.52
N GLU A 509 19.97 16.72 -9.35
CA GLU A 509 19.33 16.37 -8.08
C GLU A 509 18.19 17.32 -7.72
N ALA A 510 18.40 18.63 -7.88
CA ALA A 510 17.38 19.64 -7.58
C ALA A 510 16.23 19.58 -8.59
N TYR A 511 16.56 19.43 -9.89
CA TYR A 511 15.54 19.26 -10.93
C TYR A 511 14.69 18.00 -10.69
N ALA A 512 15.29 16.92 -10.19
CA ALA A 512 14.59 15.68 -9.86
C ALA A 512 13.65 15.80 -8.64
N GLN A 513 13.66 16.91 -7.90
CA GLN A 513 12.71 17.19 -6.82
C GLN A 513 11.63 18.20 -7.23
N ASP A 514 12.01 19.23 -7.98
CA ASP A 514 11.15 20.35 -8.34
C ASP A 514 11.39 20.72 -9.83
N PRO A 515 10.79 19.96 -10.76
CA PRO A 515 11.09 20.10 -12.17
C PRO A 515 10.35 21.27 -12.84
N VAL A 516 10.99 21.85 -13.85
CA VAL A 516 10.31 22.72 -14.81
C VAL A 516 9.49 21.85 -15.77
N ALA A 517 8.19 21.75 -15.49
CA ALA A 517 7.22 20.93 -16.21
C ALA A 517 6.95 21.39 -17.65
N SER A 518 6.64 20.43 -18.53
CA SER A 518 6.17 20.64 -19.92
C SER A 518 4.75 20.11 -20.16
N GLY A 519 4.19 19.37 -19.20
CA GLY A 519 2.86 18.74 -19.27
C GLY A 519 1.74 19.58 -18.67
N ALA A 520 0.59 18.93 -18.44
CA ALA A 520 -0.65 19.54 -17.98
C ALA A 520 -0.61 20.03 -16.52
N PHE A 521 0.30 19.50 -15.71
CA PHE A 521 0.42 19.83 -14.29
C PHE A 521 1.88 20.13 -13.91
N ILE A 522 2.06 20.83 -12.80
CA ILE A 522 3.35 21.12 -12.17
C ILE A 522 3.42 20.51 -10.78
N VAL A 523 4.62 20.17 -10.33
CA VAL A 523 4.84 19.66 -8.98
C VAL A 523 4.69 20.82 -8.00
N LYS A 524 3.72 20.73 -7.10
CA LYS A 524 3.50 21.71 -6.03
C LYS A 524 4.18 21.28 -4.74
N GLU A 525 4.04 20.01 -4.40
CA GLU A 525 4.59 19.44 -3.18
C GLU A 525 4.87 17.95 -3.38
N TRP A 526 5.97 17.47 -2.81
CA TRP A 526 6.27 16.05 -2.73
C TRP A 526 6.69 15.67 -1.32
N LEU A 527 5.81 14.94 -0.63
CA LEU A 527 6.06 14.35 0.67
C LEU A 527 6.43 12.88 0.47
N ARG A 528 7.74 12.57 0.53
CA ARG A 528 8.26 11.20 0.37
C ARG A 528 7.59 10.25 1.37
N GLY A 529 7.17 9.08 0.90
CA GLY A 529 6.41 8.11 1.69
C GLY A 529 4.91 8.41 1.86
N ASP A 530 4.42 9.57 1.41
CA ASP A 530 3.03 10.00 1.65
C ASP A 530 2.30 10.39 0.36
N ARG A 531 2.70 11.49 -0.29
CA ARG A 531 1.94 12.03 -1.43
C ARG A 531 2.76 12.88 -2.39
N VAL A 532 2.25 12.98 -3.62
CA VAL A 532 2.65 13.97 -4.64
C VAL A 532 1.45 14.86 -4.95
N VAL A 533 1.60 16.16 -4.74
CA VAL A 533 0.59 17.18 -5.03
C VAL A 533 1.00 17.90 -6.31
N LEU A 534 0.10 17.89 -7.28
CA LEU A 534 0.24 18.56 -8.56
C LEU A 534 -0.79 19.68 -8.68
N GLU A 535 -0.41 20.79 -9.30
CA GLU A 535 -1.34 21.87 -9.65
C GLU A 535 -1.36 22.10 -11.16
N LYS A 536 -2.49 22.62 -11.68
CA LYS A 536 -2.67 22.87 -13.11
C LYS A 536 -1.57 23.78 -13.65
N ASN A 537 -0.96 23.39 -14.77
CA ASN A 537 0.01 24.21 -15.50
C ASN A 537 -0.73 25.17 -16.45
N PRO A 538 -0.73 26.49 -16.21
CA PRO A 538 -1.39 27.45 -17.10
C PRO A 538 -0.67 27.63 -18.44
N ASN A 539 0.60 27.24 -18.53
CA ASN A 539 1.42 27.36 -19.74
C ASN A 539 1.37 26.12 -20.63
N PHE A 540 0.68 25.05 -20.21
CA PHE A 540 0.50 23.85 -21.03
C PHE A 540 -0.21 24.21 -22.35
N TRP A 541 0.27 23.66 -23.47
CA TRP A 541 -0.23 24.01 -24.80
C TRP A 541 -1.70 23.60 -25.05
N GLN A 542 -2.29 22.77 -24.18
CA GLN A 542 -3.73 22.50 -24.13
C GLN A 542 -4.36 22.82 -22.76
N ALA A 543 -3.85 23.84 -22.05
CA ALA A 543 -4.35 24.22 -20.72
C ALA A 543 -5.88 24.47 -20.69
N ASP A 544 -6.47 24.89 -21.81
CA ASP A 544 -7.92 25.10 -21.96
C ASP A 544 -8.75 23.81 -21.87
N LYS A 545 -8.14 22.64 -22.13
CA LYS A 545 -8.81 21.33 -22.00
C LYS A 545 -8.79 20.79 -20.57
N VAL A 546 -7.82 21.24 -19.76
CA VAL A 546 -7.62 20.74 -18.40
C VAL A 546 -8.70 21.30 -17.49
N SER A 547 -9.60 20.44 -17.03
CA SER A 547 -10.71 20.84 -16.15
C SER A 547 -10.35 20.80 -14.66
N LEU A 548 -9.32 20.04 -14.28
CA LEU A 548 -8.86 19.92 -12.90
C LEU A 548 -7.99 21.10 -12.47
N ASP A 549 -8.15 21.54 -11.22
CA ASP A 549 -7.27 22.53 -10.59
C ASP A 549 -5.93 21.90 -10.16
N GLY A 550 -5.91 20.58 -9.94
CA GLY A 550 -4.74 19.82 -9.51
C GLY A 550 -5.04 18.33 -9.32
N VAL A 551 -4.01 17.58 -9.00
CA VAL A 551 -4.08 16.13 -8.75
C VAL A 551 -3.22 15.80 -7.53
N GLU A 552 -3.76 15.04 -6.59
CA GLU A 552 -3.03 14.49 -5.45
C GLU A 552 -2.94 12.98 -5.59
N TRP A 553 -1.72 12.48 -5.73
CA TRP A 553 -1.47 11.06 -5.67
C TRP A 553 -1.00 10.66 -4.28
N ILE A 554 -1.76 9.78 -3.61
CA ILE A 554 -1.59 9.44 -2.20
C ILE A 554 -1.20 7.96 -2.07
N SER A 555 -0.08 7.70 -1.40
CA SER A 555 0.47 6.37 -1.19
C SER A 555 -0.21 5.69 -0.01
N ILE A 556 -0.99 4.65 -0.30
CA ILE A 556 -1.71 3.82 0.67
C ILE A 556 -1.48 2.37 0.23
N PRO A 557 -0.46 1.68 0.78
CA PRO A 557 -0.06 0.35 0.31
C PRO A 557 -1.16 -0.72 0.41
N ASP A 558 -1.91 -0.73 1.52
CA ASP A 558 -2.96 -1.72 1.76
C ASP A 558 -4.19 -1.49 0.85
N ASP A 559 -4.55 -2.54 0.11
CA ASP A 559 -5.64 -2.48 -0.86
C ASP A 559 -7.00 -2.18 -0.23
N ASN A 560 -7.29 -2.82 0.91
CA ASN A 560 -8.59 -2.69 1.56
C ASN A 560 -8.80 -1.29 2.12
N THR A 561 -7.74 -0.71 2.70
CA THR A 561 -7.72 0.66 3.21
C THR A 561 -7.99 1.67 2.08
N ARG A 562 -7.40 1.49 0.89
CA ARG A 562 -7.71 2.34 -0.27
C ARG A 562 -9.18 2.27 -0.66
N MET A 563 -9.73 1.06 -0.76
CA MET A 563 -11.14 0.89 -1.14
C MET A 563 -12.07 1.56 -0.12
N LEU A 564 -11.82 1.37 1.18
CA LEU A 564 -12.61 1.99 2.25
C LEU A 564 -12.57 3.53 2.19
N LYS A 565 -11.41 4.12 1.90
CA LYS A 565 -11.27 5.58 1.76
C LYS A 565 -12.03 6.15 0.57
N VAL A 566 -12.07 5.44 -0.57
CA VAL A 566 -12.91 5.84 -1.71
C VAL A 566 -14.40 5.74 -1.37
N GLN A 567 -14.81 4.64 -0.71
CA GLN A 567 -16.19 4.45 -0.25
C GLN A 567 -16.64 5.53 0.74
N ALA A 568 -15.78 5.89 1.70
CA ALA A 568 -16.01 6.96 2.67
C ALA A 568 -16.00 8.37 2.03
N GLY A 569 -15.47 8.50 0.81
CA GLY A 569 -15.34 9.77 0.13
C GLY A 569 -14.17 10.63 0.57
N GLU A 570 -13.21 10.04 1.29
CA GLU A 570 -11.92 10.66 1.62
C GLU A 570 -10.98 10.69 0.41
N LEU A 571 -11.21 9.79 -0.56
CA LEU A 571 -10.55 9.77 -1.87
C LEU A 571 -11.59 9.87 -2.99
N ASP A 572 -11.21 10.54 -4.08
CA ASP A 572 -12.01 10.61 -5.30
C ASP A 572 -11.84 9.35 -6.14
N SER A 573 -10.64 8.77 -6.18
CA SER A 573 -10.37 7.54 -6.91
C SER A 573 -9.24 6.71 -6.29
N ALA A 574 -9.14 5.46 -6.70
CA ALA A 574 -8.02 4.60 -6.38
C ALA A 574 -7.75 3.61 -7.52
N ILE A 575 -6.51 3.14 -7.58
CA ILE A 575 -6.05 2.13 -8.55
C ILE A 575 -5.75 0.80 -7.85
N PHE A 576 -5.67 -0.27 -8.65
CA PHE A 576 -5.49 -1.65 -8.17
C PHE A 576 -6.59 -2.07 -7.20
N VAL A 577 -7.83 -2.09 -7.67
CA VAL A 577 -8.97 -2.64 -6.94
C VAL A 577 -8.77 -4.17 -6.79
N PRO A 578 -8.86 -4.74 -5.58
CA PRO A 578 -8.83 -6.19 -5.42
C PRO A 578 -9.93 -6.89 -6.18
N PHE A 579 -9.61 -7.98 -6.88
CA PHE A 579 -10.57 -8.77 -7.64
C PHE A 579 -11.78 -9.21 -6.79
N SER A 580 -11.54 -9.60 -5.54
CA SER A 580 -12.57 -10.01 -4.58
C SER A 580 -13.61 -8.93 -4.26
N ARG A 581 -13.23 -7.65 -4.44
CA ARG A 581 -14.06 -6.49 -4.10
C ARG A 581 -14.87 -5.96 -5.29
N VAL A 582 -14.54 -6.33 -6.53
CA VAL A 582 -15.12 -5.79 -7.76
C VAL A 582 -16.66 -5.83 -7.75
N GLU A 583 -17.23 -7.01 -7.56
CA GLU A 583 -18.69 -7.19 -7.62
C GLU A 583 -19.43 -6.57 -6.43
N THR A 584 -18.74 -6.35 -5.31
CA THR A 584 -19.31 -5.63 -4.17
C THR A 584 -19.29 -4.13 -4.40
N LEU A 585 -18.19 -3.58 -4.92
CA LEU A 585 -18.03 -2.15 -5.19
C LEU A 585 -18.93 -1.67 -6.32
N LYS A 586 -19.18 -2.50 -7.35
CA LYS A 586 -20.15 -2.21 -8.42
C LYS A 586 -21.59 -1.98 -7.92
N LYS A 587 -21.93 -2.46 -6.72
CA LYS A 587 -23.27 -2.29 -6.13
C LYS A 587 -23.43 -0.93 -5.43
N ASP A 588 -22.34 -0.23 -5.16
CA ASP A 588 -22.39 1.10 -4.54
C ASP A 588 -22.85 2.14 -5.58
N PRO A 589 -23.99 2.83 -5.38
CA PRO A 589 -24.51 3.76 -6.37
C PRO A 589 -23.67 5.04 -6.53
N ASN A 590 -22.72 5.29 -5.62
CA ASN A 590 -21.85 6.47 -5.62
C ASN A 590 -20.50 6.21 -6.28
N LEU A 591 -20.23 4.98 -6.71
CA LEU A 591 -18.93 4.57 -7.24
C LEU A 591 -19.06 4.07 -8.69
N VAL A 592 -17.95 4.17 -9.41
CA VAL A 592 -17.76 3.60 -10.74
C VAL A 592 -16.51 2.73 -10.68
N VAL A 593 -16.69 1.43 -10.93
CA VAL A 593 -15.55 0.51 -11.11
C VAL A 593 -15.22 0.49 -12.61
N HIS A 594 -14.01 0.92 -12.93
CA HIS A 594 -13.47 0.95 -14.28
C HIS A 594 -12.76 -0.37 -14.57
N MET A 595 -13.08 -1.00 -15.69
CA MET A 595 -12.43 -2.22 -16.16
C MET A 595 -11.85 -1.96 -17.56
N ASP A 596 -10.70 -1.32 -17.61
CA ASP A 596 -10.11 -0.84 -18.85
C ASP A 596 -9.29 -1.96 -19.54
N PRO A 597 -9.31 -2.04 -20.88
CA PRO A 597 -8.41 -2.95 -21.60
C PRO A 597 -6.96 -2.67 -21.25
N SER A 598 -6.14 -3.71 -21.14
CA SER A 598 -4.74 -3.59 -20.71
C SER A 598 -3.82 -4.42 -21.60
N THR A 599 -2.54 -4.07 -21.57
CA THR A 599 -1.42 -4.92 -21.98
C THR A 599 -0.69 -5.48 -20.76
N ARG A 600 -1.40 -5.65 -19.64
CA ARG A 600 -0.82 -6.18 -18.40
C ARG A 600 -0.70 -7.71 -18.50
N GLU A 601 0.46 -8.21 -18.10
CA GLU A 601 0.72 -9.62 -17.87
C GLU A 601 1.37 -9.79 -16.49
N ASP A 602 0.77 -10.65 -15.68
CA ASP A 602 1.21 -11.02 -14.35
C ASP A 602 1.91 -12.38 -14.42
N HIS A 603 3.10 -12.47 -13.83
CA HIS A 603 3.98 -13.64 -13.89
C HIS A 603 4.64 -13.92 -12.54
N LEU A 604 5.15 -15.14 -12.39
CA LEU A 604 6.03 -15.53 -11.30
C LEU A 604 7.48 -15.48 -11.78
N LEU A 605 8.25 -14.53 -11.26
CA LEU A 605 9.68 -14.43 -11.46
C LEU A 605 10.39 -15.65 -10.86
N ILE A 606 11.43 -16.11 -11.56
CA ILE A 606 12.35 -17.12 -11.08
C ILE A 606 13.76 -16.55 -11.22
N ASN A 607 14.56 -16.60 -10.16
CA ASN A 607 15.95 -16.14 -10.23
C ASN A 607 16.86 -17.23 -10.81
N HIS A 608 17.28 -17.08 -12.06
CA HIS A 608 18.07 -18.08 -12.79
C HIS A 608 19.50 -18.21 -12.25
N ALA A 609 19.99 -17.24 -11.49
CA ALA A 609 21.33 -17.27 -10.91
C ALA A 609 21.41 -18.19 -9.66
N HIS A 610 20.27 -18.61 -9.11
CA HIS A 610 20.23 -19.31 -7.82
C HIS A 610 20.19 -20.83 -7.97
N GLY A 611 21.34 -21.47 -7.70
CA GLY A 611 21.45 -22.91 -7.55
C GLY A 611 20.86 -23.70 -8.73
N LEU A 612 19.90 -24.57 -8.45
CA LEU A 612 19.27 -25.43 -9.45
C LEU A 612 18.26 -24.71 -10.35
N LEU A 613 17.84 -23.50 -10.00
CA LEU A 613 16.94 -22.69 -10.84
C LEU A 613 17.59 -22.24 -12.14
N GLY A 614 18.92 -22.31 -12.26
CA GLY A 614 19.63 -22.07 -13.52
C GLY A 614 19.35 -23.13 -14.59
N LYS A 615 18.91 -24.34 -14.21
CA LYS A 615 18.58 -25.42 -15.14
C LYS A 615 17.17 -25.23 -15.74
N PRO A 616 17.02 -25.14 -17.08
CA PRO A 616 15.70 -25.02 -17.70
C PRO A 616 14.73 -26.14 -17.29
N GLU A 617 15.22 -27.38 -17.14
CA GLU A 617 14.39 -28.54 -16.82
C GLU A 617 13.76 -28.42 -15.42
N VAL A 618 14.46 -27.79 -14.47
CA VAL A 618 13.93 -27.51 -13.12
C VAL A 618 12.82 -26.46 -13.22
N ARG A 619 13.05 -25.35 -13.94
CA ARG A 619 12.02 -24.30 -14.11
C ARG A 619 10.79 -24.81 -14.86
N GLN A 620 11.00 -25.64 -15.88
CA GLN A 620 9.92 -26.33 -16.59
C GLN A 620 9.12 -27.26 -15.69
N ALA A 621 9.78 -27.95 -14.75
CA ALA A 621 9.09 -28.77 -13.77
C ALA A 621 8.27 -27.92 -12.79
N LEU A 622 8.77 -26.76 -12.35
CA LEU A 622 8.01 -25.81 -11.54
C LEU A 622 6.77 -25.27 -12.30
N ASP A 623 6.90 -24.97 -13.60
CA ASP A 623 5.76 -24.55 -14.45
C ASP A 623 4.68 -25.64 -14.54
N LEU A 624 5.08 -26.91 -14.74
CA LEU A 624 4.17 -28.06 -14.76
C LEU A 624 3.49 -28.33 -13.41
N ALA A 625 4.15 -27.97 -12.30
CA ALA A 625 3.63 -28.17 -10.95
C ALA A 625 2.53 -27.14 -10.58
N ILE A 626 2.34 -26.08 -11.37
CA ILE A 626 1.38 -25.02 -11.06
C ILE A 626 0.14 -25.14 -11.97
N ASN A 627 -1.01 -25.44 -11.37
CA ASN A 627 -2.32 -25.34 -11.96
C ASN A 627 -2.75 -23.88 -12.12
N LYS A 628 -2.29 -23.27 -13.21
CA LYS A 628 -2.60 -21.88 -13.55
C LYS A 628 -4.08 -21.62 -13.67
N LYS A 629 -4.86 -22.53 -14.25
CA LYS A 629 -6.31 -22.31 -14.39
C LYS A 629 -6.99 -22.20 -13.03
N SER A 630 -6.73 -23.13 -12.12
CA SER A 630 -7.29 -23.08 -10.76
C SER A 630 -6.82 -21.81 -10.01
N LEU A 631 -5.55 -21.44 -10.17
CA LEU A 631 -4.98 -20.24 -9.57
C LEU A 631 -5.69 -18.98 -10.08
N VAL A 632 -5.80 -18.82 -11.40
CA VAL A 632 -6.43 -17.64 -12.03
C VAL A 632 -7.91 -17.55 -11.70
N ASP A 633 -8.66 -18.66 -11.76
CA ASP A 633 -10.08 -18.68 -11.42
C ASP A 633 -10.30 -18.25 -9.95
N THR A 634 -9.41 -18.68 -9.04
CA THR A 634 -9.49 -18.37 -7.60
C THR A 634 -9.12 -16.92 -7.31
N VAL A 635 -8.00 -16.44 -7.85
CA VAL A 635 -7.44 -15.12 -7.52
C VAL A 635 -8.15 -13.98 -8.24
N THR A 636 -8.50 -14.20 -9.51
CA THR A 636 -9.04 -13.12 -10.36
C THR A 636 -10.57 -13.08 -10.37
N PHE A 637 -11.24 -14.04 -9.71
CA PHE A 637 -12.70 -14.13 -9.65
C PHE A 637 -13.36 -14.09 -11.05
N GLY A 638 -12.71 -14.69 -12.05
CA GLY A 638 -13.17 -14.73 -13.44
C GLY A 638 -12.87 -13.48 -14.27
N HIS A 639 -12.19 -12.48 -13.71
CA HIS A 639 -11.78 -11.29 -14.45
C HIS A 639 -10.44 -11.45 -15.19
N GLY A 640 -9.68 -12.50 -14.92
CA GLY A 640 -8.42 -12.82 -15.59
C GLY A 640 -8.50 -13.98 -16.57
N GLN A 641 -7.49 -14.10 -17.43
CA GLN A 641 -7.29 -15.22 -18.36
C GLN A 641 -5.88 -15.77 -18.18
N VAL A 642 -5.71 -17.10 -18.24
CA VAL A 642 -4.39 -17.72 -18.11
C VAL A 642 -3.45 -17.18 -19.19
N ALA A 643 -2.29 -16.67 -18.75
CA ALA A 643 -1.26 -16.17 -19.64
C ALA A 643 -0.38 -17.31 -20.17
N TYR A 644 0.18 -17.09 -21.35
CA TYR A 644 1.00 -18.07 -22.07
C TYR A 644 2.09 -17.41 -22.93
N SER A 645 2.29 -16.11 -22.77
CA SER A 645 3.34 -15.35 -23.42
C SER A 645 3.62 -14.09 -22.62
N TYR A 646 4.90 -13.70 -22.56
CA TYR A 646 5.28 -12.40 -22.01
C TYR A 646 4.78 -11.25 -22.88
N ILE A 647 4.56 -11.46 -24.19
CA ILE A 647 3.87 -10.44 -25.02
C ILE A 647 2.38 -10.60 -24.75
N PRO A 648 1.72 -9.61 -24.13
CA PRO A 648 0.36 -9.72 -23.64
C PRO A 648 -0.64 -9.75 -24.79
N LYS A 649 -1.81 -10.35 -24.54
CA LYS A 649 -2.93 -10.33 -25.47
C LYS A 649 -3.33 -8.88 -25.78
N GLY A 650 -3.54 -8.57 -27.06
CA GLY A 650 -3.86 -7.21 -27.52
C GLY A 650 -2.64 -6.38 -27.93
N ALA A 651 -1.42 -6.82 -27.62
CA ALA A 651 -0.19 -6.19 -28.13
C ALA A 651 0.16 -6.66 -29.55
N LEU A 652 0.94 -5.83 -30.26
CA LEU A 652 1.48 -6.15 -31.57
C LEU A 652 2.38 -7.41 -31.48
N TYR A 653 2.18 -8.34 -32.42
CA TYR A 653 2.89 -9.62 -32.54
C TYR A 653 2.69 -10.62 -31.39
N HIS A 654 1.65 -10.47 -30.57
CA HIS A 654 1.24 -11.53 -29.64
C HIS A 654 1.04 -12.88 -30.37
N ASN A 655 1.66 -13.94 -29.86
CA ASN A 655 1.51 -15.30 -30.37
C ASN A 655 0.40 -16.05 -29.62
N ALA A 656 -0.79 -16.14 -30.23
CA ALA A 656 -1.95 -16.85 -29.68
C ALA A 656 -1.75 -18.38 -29.62
N ASP A 657 -0.84 -18.92 -30.45
CA ASP A 657 -0.57 -20.35 -30.58
C ASP A 657 0.65 -20.80 -29.75
N ASN A 658 1.13 -19.95 -28.83
CA ASN A 658 2.30 -20.28 -28.00
C ASN A 658 2.02 -21.48 -27.07
N LEU A 659 3.09 -22.15 -26.64
CA LEU A 659 3.00 -23.33 -25.79
C LEU A 659 2.28 -23.03 -24.47
N GLN A 660 1.14 -23.69 -24.25
CA GLN A 660 0.43 -23.71 -22.98
C GLN A 660 0.81 -24.98 -22.22
N ARG A 661 1.78 -24.87 -21.30
CA ARG A 661 2.22 -26.02 -20.49
C ARG A 661 1.06 -26.53 -19.61
N PRO A 662 0.72 -27.83 -19.66
CA PRO A 662 -0.38 -28.37 -18.86
C PRO A 662 0.03 -28.50 -17.38
N TYR A 663 -0.96 -28.55 -16.50
CA TYR A 663 -0.73 -28.95 -15.12
C TYR A 663 -0.49 -30.46 -15.04
N ASP A 664 0.71 -30.87 -14.64
CA ASP A 664 1.13 -32.27 -14.55
C ASP A 664 2.12 -32.45 -13.38
N PRO A 665 1.62 -32.55 -12.12
CA PRO A 665 2.46 -32.62 -10.93
C PRO A 665 3.28 -33.92 -10.86
N GLU A 666 2.80 -35.02 -11.42
CA GLU A 666 3.55 -36.29 -11.45
C GLU A 666 4.76 -36.19 -12.37
N LYS A 667 4.59 -35.62 -13.58
CA LYS A 667 5.71 -35.34 -14.48
C LYS A 667 6.66 -34.32 -13.88
N ALA A 668 6.14 -33.27 -13.23
CA ALA A 668 6.97 -32.28 -12.54
C ALA A 668 7.86 -32.94 -11.47
N LYS A 669 7.27 -33.78 -10.61
CA LYS A 669 8.00 -34.51 -9.57
C LYS A 669 9.10 -35.41 -10.15
N LYS A 670 8.80 -36.12 -11.26
CA LYS A 670 9.79 -36.93 -11.97
C LYS A 670 10.92 -36.07 -12.54
N MET A 671 10.59 -34.97 -13.23
CA MET A 671 11.58 -34.06 -13.81
C MET A 671 12.48 -33.43 -12.72
N LEU A 672 11.91 -33.07 -11.57
CA LEU A 672 12.70 -32.59 -10.42
C LEU A 672 13.65 -33.65 -9.90
N ALA A 673 13.22 -34.92 -9.80
CA ALA A 673 14.09 -36.02 -9.39
C ALA A 673 15.23 -36.25 -10.40
N ASP A 674 14.90 -36.34 -11.69
CA ASP A 674 15.86 -36.55 -12.78
C ASP A 674 16.90 -35.41 -12.86
N ALA A 675 16.49 -34.18 -12.54
CA ALA A 675 17.37 -33.00 -12.51
C ALA A 675 18.21 -32.86 -11.22
N GLY A 676 18.03 -33.76 -10.23
CA GLY A 676 18.67 -33.70 -8.91
C GLY A 676 18.12 -32.60 -8.00
N ALA A 677 16.87 -32.18 -8.21
CA ALA A 677 16.18 -31.10 -7.50
C ALA A 677 15.10 -31.61 -6.52
N SER A 678 15.14 -32.88 -6.10
CA SER A 678 14.25 -33.39 -5.06
C SER A 678 14.48 -32.65 -3.73
N GLY A 679 13.41 -32.18 -3.09
CA GLY A 679 13.52 -31.44 -1.82
C GLY A 679 14.03 -30.00 -1.96
N LEU A 680 13.95 -29.42 -3.16
CA LEU A 680 14.34 -28.03 -3.43
C LEU A 680 13.66 -27.08 -2.44
N LYS A 681 14.44 -26.16 -1.87
CA LYS A 681 13.95 -25.11 -0.96
C LYS A 681 14.10 -23.77 -1.64
N LEU A 682 13.05 -22.96 -1.65
CA LEU A 682 12.98 -21.69 -2.34
C LEU A 682 12.56 -20.58 -1.37
N ASN A 683 13.23 -19.44 -1.40
CA ASN A 683 12.78 -18.20 -0.78
C ASN A 683 11.79 -17.47 -1.70
N TYR A 684 10.55 -17.32 -1.25
CA TYR A 684 9.50 -16.66 -2.02
C TYR A 684 9.17 -15.31 -1.38
N VAL A 685 9.63 -14.23 -2.01
CA VAL A 685 9.34 -12.86 -1.62
C VAL A 685 7.92 -12.47 -2.03
N VAL A 686 7.16 -11.89 -1.11
CA VAL A 686 5.74 -11.52 -1.31
C VAL A 686 5.53 -10.07 -0.90
N ASN A 687 4.88 -9.29 -1.77
CA ASN A 687 4.47 -7.92 -1.47
C ASN A 687 3.36 -7.91 -0.41
N ALA A 688 3.66 -7.40 0.78
CA ALA A 688 2.67 -7.25 1.84
C ALA A 688 1.60 -6.21 1.47
N GLY A 689 0.33 -6.52 1.76
CA GLY A 689 -0.80 -5.63 1.49
C GLY A 689 -1.35 -5.71 0.06
N ASN A 690 -0.73 -6.50 -0.82
CA ASN A 690 -1.26 -6.85 -2.13
C ASN A 690 -2.04 -8.17 -2.03
N GLU A 691 -3.37 -8.08 -2.03
CA GLU A 691 -4.24 -9.25 -1.80
C GLU A 691 -4.02 -10.37 -2.85
N ALA A 692 -3.80 -9.99 -4.11
CA ALA A 692 -3.60 -10.97 -5.18
C ALA A 692 -2.25 -11.70 -5.03
N ASP A 693 -1.16 -10.97 -4.76
CA ASP A 693 0.17 -11.57 -4.58
C ASP A 693 0.19 -12.53 -3.39
N GLU A 694 -0.44 -12.16 -2.28
CA GLU A 694 -0.52 -13.01 -1.09
C GLU A 694 -1.31 -14.29 -1.34
N GLN A 695 -2.43 -14.23 -2.06
CA GLN A 695 -3.22 -15.41 -2.43
C GLN A 695 -2.44 -16.30 -3.41
N ILE A 696 -1.79 -15.73 -4.42
CA ILE A 696 -0.94 -16.45 -5.38
C ILE A 696 0.18 -17.17 -4.65
N ALA A 697 0.85 -16.50 -3.71
CA ALA A 697 1.97 -17.06 -2.97
C ALA A 697 1.59 -18.32 -2.18
N VAL A 698 0.46 -18.27 -1.47
CA VAL A 698 -0.06 -19.43 -0.73
C VAL A 698 -0.44 -20.58 -1.66
N LEU A 699 -1.13 -20.30 -2.77
CA LEU A 699 -1.53 -21.33 -3.73
C LEU A 699 -0.33 -21.98 -4.43
N VAL A 700 0.66 -21.18 -4.83
CA VAL A 700 1.90 -21.69 -5.43
C VAL A 700 2.69 -22.50 -4.40
N GLN A 701 2.83 -22.03 -3.15
CA GLN A 701 3.50 -22.79 -2.08
C GLN A 701 2.86 -24.17 -1.89
N GLN A 702 1.53 -24.25 -1.82
CA GLN A 702 0.81 -25.51 -1.66
C GLN A 702 1.03 -26.47 -2.84
N GLN A 703 1.00 -25.95 -4.06
CA GLN A 703 1.18 -26.75 -5.27
C GLN A 703 2.62 -27.24 -5.44
N LEU A 704 3.61 -26.41 -5.10
CA LEU A 704 5.01 -26.80 -5.06
C LEU A 704 5.30 -27.85 -3.97
N ALA A 705 4.66 -27.74 -2.80
CA ALA A 705 4.79 -28.74 -1.74
C ALA A 705 4.32 -30.14 -2.19
N ALA A 706 3.29 -30.23 -3.03
CA ALA A 706 2.79 -31.50 -3.56
C ALA A 706 3.82 -32.26 -4.43
N VAL A 707 4.75 -31.53 -5.06
CA VAL A 707 5.84 -32.12 -5.87
C VAL A 707 7.18 -32.20 -5.10
N GLY A 708 7.18 -31.93 -3.80
CA GLY A 708 8.35 -32.04 -2.93
C GLY A 708 9.27 -30.82 -2.95
N VAL A 709 8.77 -29.65 -3.34
CA VAL A 709 9.49 -28.36 -3.28
C VAL A 709 8.95 -27.55 -2.11
N THR A 710 9.84 -27.03 -1.25
CA THR A 710 9.44 -26.17 -0.12
C THR A 710 9.65 -24.70 -0.48
N ALA A 711 8.58 -23.94 -0.67
CA ALA A 711 8.68 -22.48 -0.81
C ALA A 711 8.46 -21.82 0.57
N THR A 712 9.41 -21.01 1.04
CA THR A 712 9.29 -20.25 2.29
C THR A 712 8.82 -18.85 1.95
N LEU A 713 7.63 -18.47 2.40
CA LEU A 713 7.08 -17.14 2.13
C LEU A 713 7.76 -16.10 3.04
N GLN A 714 8.32 -15.07 2.43
CA GLN A 714 8.89 -13.90 3.07
C GLN A 714 8.08 -12.68 2.65
N LYS A 715 7.14 -12.27 3.51
CA LYS A 715 6.36 -11.05 3.29
C LYS A 715 7.20 -9.83 3.68
N VAL A 716 7.25 -8.85 2.79
CA VAL A 716 8.00 -7.59 2.96
C VAL A 716 7.20 -6.44 2.36
N ASP A 717 7.47 -5.20 2.78
CA ASP A 717 6.83 -4.04 2.18
C ASP A 717 7.27 -3.86 0.70
N PRO A 718 6.46 -3.20 -0.15
CA PRO A 718 6.76 -3.09 -1.59
C PRO A 718 8.10 -2.43 -1.92
N THR A 719 8.57 -1.48 -1.11
CA THR A 719 9.86 -0.82 -1.36
C THR A 719 11.01 -1.80 -1.06
N GLN A 720 10.91 -2.55 0.04
CA GLN A 720 11.88 -3.59 0.37
C GLN A 720 11.86 -4.74 -0.63
N SER A 721 10.67 -5.19 -1.07
CA SER A 721 10.55 -6.27 -2.06
C SER A 721 11.27 -5.88 -3.36
N TRP A 722 11.03 -4.67 -3.85
CA TRP A 722 11.67 -4.13 -5.04
C TRP A 722 13.19 -4.15 -4.92
N GLN A 723 13.72 -3.72 -3.78
CA GLN A 723 15.16 -3.75 -3.52
C GLN A 723 15.70 -5.19 -3.51
N MET A 724 15.01 -6.14 -2.88
CA MET A 724 15.40 -7.54 -2.89
C MET A 724 15.43 -8.14 -4.31
N LEU A 725 14.48 -7.76 -5.17
CA LEU A 725 14.47 -8.19 -6.57
C LEU A 725 15.63 -7.58 -7.36
N ILE A 726 15.97 -6.32 -7.10
CA ILE A 726 17.14 -5.66 -7.69
C ILE A 726 18.42 -6.34 -7.23
N ASP A 727 18.56 -6.63 -5.94
CA ASP A 727 19.77 -7.26 -5.39
C ASP A 727 19.88 -8.74 -5.78
N GLY A 728 18.74 -9.36 -6.10
CA GLY A 728 18.65 -10.78 -6.43
C GLY A 728 18.46 -11.66 -5.21
N ASP A 729 18.07 -11.10 -4.06
CA ASP A 729 17.88 -11.81 -2.79
C ASP A 729 16.53 -12.55 -2.72
N TYR A 730 16.20 -13.28 -3.77
CA TYR A 730 14.95 -14.03 -3.90
C TYR A 730 15.11 -15.23 -4.83
N ASP A 731 14.25 -16.24 -4.68
CA ASP A 731 14.12 -17.32 -5.65
C ASP A 731 12.85 -17.17 -6.49
N LEU A 732 11.73 -16.84 -5.83
CA LEU A 732 10.43 -16.62 -6.44
C LEU A 732 9.84 -15.28 -5.99
N SER A 733 9.13 -14.59 -6.89
CA SER A 733 8.30 -13.42 -6.56
C SER A 733 7.24 -13.22 -7.64
N VAL A 734 6.05 -12.76 -7.26
CA VAL A 734 5.08 -12.27 -8.25
C VAL A 734 5.53 -10.89 -8.73
N MET A 735 5.35 -10.64 -10.02
CA MET A 735 5.53 -9.33 -10.63
C MET A 735 4.57 -9.21 -11.82
N TYR A 736 4.33 -7.99 -12.27
CA TYR A 736 3.58 -7.73 -13.49
C TYR A 736 4.37 -6.79 -14.41
N TRP A 737 4.06 -6.82 -15.70
CA TRP A 737 4.55 -5.83 -16.66
C TRP A 737 3.42 -5.35 -17.58
N THR A 738 3.45 -4.07 -17.91
CA THR A 738 2.58 -3.40 -18.88
C THR A 738 3.43 -2.94 -20.06
N ASN A 739 2.98 -3.11 -21.30
CA ASN A 739 3.73 -2.52 -22.42
C ASN A 739 3.69 -0.99 -22.30
N ASP A 740 4.85 -0.33 -22.18
CA ASP A 740 4.89 1.12 -22.07
C ASP A 740 4.78 1.82 -23.45
N ILE A 741 5.10 1.08 -24.51
CA ILE A 741 4.97 1.52 -25.91
C ILE A 741 4.20 0.48 -26.73
N LEU A 742 3.70 0.91 -27.89
CA LEU A 742 2.95 0.05 -28.82
C LEU A 742 3.75 -1.15 -29.34
N ASP A 743 5.03 -0.91 -29.59
CA ASP A 743 5.91 -1.86 -30.24
C ASP A 743 6.48 -2.87 -29.22
N PRO A 744 6.51 -4.18 -29.52
CA PRO A 744 6.96 -5.18 -28.56
C PRO A 744 8.46 -5.11 -28.25
N ASP A 745 9.25 -4.34 -29.01
CA ASP A 745 10.71 -4.26 -28.84
C ASP A 745 11.14 -3.89 -27.42
N GLN A 746 10.50 -2.89 -26.80
CA GLN A 746 10.92 -2.41 -25.47
C GLN A 746 10.75 -3.50 -24.41
N LYS A 747 9.55 -4.07 -24.26
CA LYS A 747 9.32 -5.18 -23.34
C LYS A 747 10.23 -6.37 -23.65
N THR A 748 10.33 -6.74 -24.92
CA THR A 748 11.18 -7.87 -25.35
C THR A 748 12.65 -7.65 -25.00
N THR A 749 13.15 -6.44 -25.21
CA THR A 749 14.53 -6.05 -24.86
C THR A 749 14.77 -6.16 -23.37
N PHE A 750 13.84 -5.68 -22.55
CA PHE A 750 13.96 -5.71 -21.08
C PHE A 750 13.84 -7.12 -20.51
N VAL A 751 13.00 -7.97 -21.11
CA VAL A 751 12.74 -9.33 -20.61
C VAL A 751 13.79 -10.32 -21.09
N LEU A 752 14.31 -10.17 -22.31
CA LEU A 752 15.13 -11.19 -22.97
C LEU A 752 16.49 -10.69 -23.48
N GLY A 753 16.61 -9.41 -23.81
CA GLY A 753 17.67 -8.91 -24.69
C GLY A 753 18.76 -8.09 -24.01
N HIS A 754 18.61 -7.66 -22.75
CA HIS A 754 19.48 -6.66 -22.15
C HIS A 754 19.97 -6.94 -20.71
N ASP A 755 21.29 -7.10 -20.58
CA ASP A 755 21.92 -7.47 -19.30
C ASP A 755 21.88 -6.33 -18.25
N THR A 756 21.77 -5.05 -18.66
CA THR A 756 21.81 -3.89 -17.73
C THR A 756 20.60 -3.84 -16.80
N ASN A 757 19.45 -4.37 -17.21
CA ASN A 757 18.28 -4.51 -16.33
C ASN A 757 18.17 -5.92 -15.71
N MET A 758 19.27 -6.68 -15.71
CA MET A 758 19.33 -8.05 -15.17
C MET A 758 18.23 -8.95 -15.79
N ASN A 759 17.87 -8.66 -17.05
CA ASN A 759 16.72 -9.15 -17.81
C ASN A 759 15.46 -9.37 -16.97
N TYR A 760 14.86 -8.23 -16.59
CA TYR A 760 13.69 -8.11 -15.74
C TYR A 760 13.76 -8.91 -14.45
N MET A 761 14.88 -8.71 -13.75
CA MET A 761 15.22 -9.33 -12.48
C MET A 761 15.33 -10.87 -12.48
N THR A 762 15.00 -11.57 -13.56
CA THR A 762 15.13 -13.04 -13.64
C THR A 762 16.57 -13.52 -13.77
N ARG A 763 17.50 -12.62 -14.15
CA ARG A 763 18.89 -12.95 -14.52
C ARG A 763 18.96 -13.91 -15.71
N TYR A 764 17.95 -13.86 -16.59
CA TYR A 764 17.91 -14.65 -17.81
C TYR A 764 19.10 -14.32 -18.74
N LYS A 765 19.73 -15.38 -19.26
CA LYS A 765 20.89 -15.29 -20.15
C LYS A 765 20.76 -16.30 -21.30
N ASN A 766 20.68 -15.79 -22.53
CA ASN A 766 20.70 -16.59 -23.74
C ASN A 766 21.19 -15.71 -24.91
N ASP A 767 22.46 -15.90 -25.33
CA ASP A 767 23.08 -15.04 -26.35
C ASP A 767 22.38 -15.12 -27.71
N LYS A 768 21.84 -16.29 -28.08
CA LYS A 768 21.08 -16.45 -29.33
C LYS A 768 19.79 -15.62 -29.30
N VAL A 769 19.14 -15.57 -28.15
CA VAL A 769 17.93 -14.75 -27.96
C VAL A 769 18.30 -13.28 -27.99
N LYS A 770 19.39 -12.88 -27.34
CA LYS A 770 19.91 -11.50 -27.38
C LYS A 770 20.19 -11.03 -28.81
N ASP A 771 20.85 -11.85 -29.61
CA ASP A 771 21.12 -11.57 -31.03
C ASP A 771 19.82 -11.47 -31.84
N LEU A 772 18.85 -12.36 -31.59
CA LEU A 772 17.56 -12.35 -32.27
C LEU A 772 16.72 -11.11 -31.91
N VAL A 773 16.75 -10.66 -30.65
CA VAL A 773 16.11 -9.39 -30.22
C VAL A 773 16.74 -8.21 -30.97
N ALA A 774 18.08 -8.14 -31.02
CA ALA A 774 18.77 -7.07 -31.74
C ALA A 774 18.44 -7.06 -33.24
N ALA A 775 18.37 -8.23 -33.87
CA ALA A 775 17.97 -8.36 -35.27
C ALA A 775 16.50 -7.97 -35.51
N ALA A 776 15.58 -8.37 -34.62
CA ALA A 776 14.14 -8.08 -34.76
C ALA A 776 13.83 -6.58 -34.64
N ARG A 777 14.67 -5.81 -33.93
CA ARG A 777 14.55 -4.35 -33.79
C ARG A 777 14.72 -3.60 -35.11
N VAL A 778 15.63 -4.09 -35.96
CA VAL A 778 16.05 -3.42 -37.20
C VAL A 778 15.44 -4.04 -38.47
N GLU A 779 14.74 -5.17 -38.35
CA GLU A 779 14.04 -5.81 -39.47
C GLU A 779 12.83 -4.97 -39.91
N VAL A 780 12.85 -4.48 -41.14
CA VAL A 780 11.81 -3.61 -41.71
C VAL A 780 10.69 -4.36 -42.43
N ASP A 781 10.92 -5.63 -42.79
CA ASP A 781 9.87 -6.49 -43.35
C ASP A 781 8.91 -6.92 -42.22
N PRO A 782 7.65 -6.48 -42.23
CA PRO A 782 6.72 -6.75 -41.12
C PRO A 782 6.38 -8.24 -40.96
N THR A 783 6.49 -9.04 -42.01
CA THR A 783 6.23 -10.48 -41.96
C THR A 783 7.38 -11.21 -41.30
N LYS A 784 8.61 -10.92 -41.72
CA LYS A 784 9.82 -11.49 -41.08
C LYS A 784 9.94 -11.05 -39.63
N ARG A 785 9.74 -9.76 -39.37
CA ARG A 785 9.76 -9.21 -38.01
C ARG A 785 8.74 -9.90 -37.10
N LYS A 786 7.48 -10.08 -37.56
CA LYS A 786 6.46 -10.83 -36.83
C LYS A 786 6.89 -12.27 -36.53
N GLN A 787 7.52 -12.95 -37.49
CA GLN A 787 8.03 -14.30 -37.27
C GLN A 787 9.12 -14.31 -36.20
N MET A 788 10.06 -13.37 -36.23
CA MET A 788 11.11 -13.27 -35.22
C MET A 788 10.57 -13.06 -33.80
N TYR A 789 9.56 -12.20 -33.61
CA TYR A 789 8.90 -12.05 -32.30
C TYR A 789 8.07 -13.28 -31.90
N THR A 790 7.51 -14.01 -32.86
CA THR A 790 6.88 -15.32 -32.61
C THR A 790 7.92 -16.32 -32.08
N ASP A 791 9.07 -16.43 -32.74
CA ASP A 791 10.16 -17.32 -32.36
C ASP A 791 10.72 -16.96 -30.97
N LEU A 792 10.88 -15.67 -30.68
CA LEU A 792 11.30 -15.17 -29.36
C LEU A 792 10.33 -15.60 -28.24
N GLN A 793 9.01 -15.52 -28.48
CA GLN A 793 8.00 -15.99 -27.53
C GLN A 793 8.06 -17.51 -27.31
N VAL A 794 8.33 -18.28 -28.37
CA VAL A 794 8.50 -19.74 -28.28
C VAL A 794 9.73 -20.10 -27.46
N ILE A 795 10.88 -19.47 -27.74
CA ILE A 795 12.14 -19.75 -27.03
C ILE A 795 12.02 -19.34 -25.55
N ALA A 796 11.49 -18.14 -25.27
CA ALA A 796 11.28 -17.68 -23.90
C ALA A 796 10.42 -18.66 -23.08
N LYS A 797 9.35 -19.18 -23.70
CA LYS A 797 8.46 -20.17 -23.07
C LYS A 797 9.11 -21.53 -22.87
N GLN A 798 9.98 -21.96 -23.80
CA GLN A 798 10.77 -23.18 -23.65
C GLN A 798 11.78 -23.05 -22.52
N ASP A 799 12.47 -21.92 -22.44
CA ASP A 799 13.46 -21.64 -21.40
C ASP A 799 12.83 -21.36 -20.03
N VAL A 800 11.53 -21.06 -19.98
CA VAL A 800 10.83 -20.56 -18.79
C VAL A 800 11.61 -19.36 -18.25
N ASN A 801 11.67 -18.28 -19.03
CA ASN A 801 12.24 -17.00 -18.57
C ASN A 801 11.53 -16.53 -17.29
N TRP A 802 10.23 -16.82 -17.19
CA TRP A 802 9.42 -16.80 -15.98
C TRP A 802 8.23 -17.74 -16.17
N ILE A 803 7.36 -17.86 -15.17
CA ILE A 803 6.09 -18.58 -15.30
C ILE A 803 4.97 -17.57 -15.50
N ASP A 804 4.41 -17.51 -16.71
CA ASP A 804 3.24 -16.66 -17.00
C ASP A 804 2.04 -17.12 -16.15
N LEU A 805 1.34 -16.19 -15.49
CA LEU A 805 0.17 -16.47 -14.66
C LEU A 805 -1.12 -16.03 -15.36
N TYR A 806 -1.34 -14.73 -15.54
CA TYR A 806 -2.57 -14.21 -16.15
C TYR A 806 -2.46 -12.86 -16.86
N TYR A 807 -3.36 -12.66 -17.82
CA TYR A 807 -3.74 -11.35 -18.34
C TYR A 807 -4.98 -10.86 -17.59
N SER A 808 -5.04 -9.58 -17.23
CA SER A 808 -6.18 -8.97 -16.55
C SER A 808 -6.43 -7.53 -17.02
N PRO A 809 -7.68 -7.03 -17.05
CA PRO A 809 -7.93 -5.61 -17.30
C PRO A 809 -7.31 -4.74 -16.20
N TYR A 810 -7.12 -3.44 -16.45
CA TYR A 810 -6.90 -2.51 -15.35
C TYR A 810 -8.20 -2.34 -14.59
N ILE A 811 -8.14 -2.54 -13.28
CA ILE A 811 -9.30 -2.38 -12.40
C ILE A 811 -9.05 -1.22 -11.47
N ASN A 812 -9.75 -0.12 -11.76
CA ASN A 812 -9.66 1.13 -11.02
C ASN A 812 -11.06 1.49 -10.48
N ILE A 813 -11.12 2.43 -9.53
CA ILE A 813 -12.38 2.90 -8.97
C ILE A 813 -12.37 4.41 -8.84
N SER A 814 -13.51 5.05 -9.08
CA SER A 814 -13.72 6.46 -8.75
C SER A 814 -15.08 6.70 -8.14
N ARG A 815 -15.25 7.86 -7.50
CA ARG A 815 -16.56 8.41 -7.19
C ARG A 815 -17.27 8.80 -8.49
N LYS A 816 -18.60 8.78 -8.45
CA LYS A 816 -19.45 8.98 -9.62
C LYS A 816 -19.41 10.39 -10.23
N ASN A 817 -18.95 11.38 -9.46
CA ASN A 817 -18.74 12.73 -9.96
C ASN A 817 -17.41 12.90 -10.71
N ILE A 818 -16.59 11.84 -10.79
CA ILE A 818 -15.36 11.81 -11.59
C ILE A 818 -15.69 11.18 -12.94
N GLU A 819 -15.49 11.93 -14.01
CA GLU A 819 -15.69 11.50 -15.39
C GLU A 819 -14.36 11.42 -16.13
N HIS A 820 -14.28 10.54 -17.13
CA HIS A 820 -13.08 10.34 -17.96
C HIS A 820 -11.82 9.91 -17.19
N PHE A 821 -11.98 9.32 -16.00
CA PHE A 821 -10.90 8.65 -15.28
C PHE A 821 -10.64 7.28 -15.90
N GLN A 822 -9.78 7.24 -16.92
CA GLN A 822 -9.49 6.03 -17.70
C GLN A 822 -7.98 5.77 -17.77
N GLN A 823 -7.62 4.49 -17.78
CA GLN A 823 -6.26 4.03 -18.02
C GLN A 823 -6.19 3.36 -19.39
N ASN A 824 -5.34 3.87 -20.28
CA ASN A 824 -5.19 3.28 -21.61
C ASN A 824 -4.49 1.91 -21.53
N PRO A 825 -4.48 1.10 -22.60
CA PRO A 825 -3.87 -0.23 -22.57
C PRO A 825 -2.37 -0.26 -22.27
N LEU A 826 -1.66 0.86 -22.44
CA LEU A 826 -0.25 1.02 -22.09
C LEU A 826 -0.05 1.52 -20.65
N GLY A 827 -1.12 1.50 -19.83
CA GLY A 827 -1.08 1.85 -18.42
C GLY A 827 -1.10 3.34 -18.12
N ARG A 828 -1.35 4.23 -19.10
CA ARG A 828 -1.27 5.69 -18.91
C ARG A 828 -2.61 6.29 -18.56
N PHE A 829 -2.59 7.33 -17.72
CA PHE A 829 -3.75 8.17 -17.41
C PHE A 829 -3.66 9.49 -18.17
N SER A 830 -4.74 9.85 -18.86
CA SER A 830 -4.91 11.16 -19.51
C SER A 830 -5.67 12.10 -18.57
N LEU A 831 -5.04 12.52 -17.47
CA LEU A 831 -5.74 13.32 -16.44
C LEU A 831 -6.08 14.73 -16.92
N GLU A 832 -5.47 15.21 -18.02
CA GLU A 832 -5.88 16.44 -18.68
C GLU A 832 -7.33 16.38 -19.23
N GLU A 833 -7.88 15.18 -19.46
CA GLU A 833 -9.25 14.96 -19.93
C GLU A 833 -10.21 14.62 -18.77
N THR A 834 -9.69 14.34 -17.58
CA THR A 834 -10.52 13.98 -16.41
C THR A 834 -11.30 15.19 -15.90
N VAL A 835 -12.55 14.97 -15.54
CA VAL A 835 -13.45 16.02 -15.03
C VAL A 835 -13.95 15.63 -13.64
N LYS A 836 -13.83 16.56 -12.69
CA LYS A 836 -14.43 16.45 -11.35
C LYS A 836 -15.61 17.43 -11.27
N ARG A 837 -16.83 16.90 -11.17
CA ARG A 837 -18.08 17.66 -11.12
C ARG A 837 -18.55 17.96 -9.69
#